data_AF-A0A2A2W3F9-F1
#
_entry.id   AF-A0A2A2W3F9-F1
#
_cell.length_a   1.000
_cell.length_b   1.000
_cell.length_c   1.000
_cell.angle_alpha   90.00
_cell.angle_beta   90.00
_cell.angle_gamma   90.00
#
_symmetry.space_group_name_H-M   'P 1'
#
loop_
_entity.id
_entity.type
_entity.pdbx_description
1 polymer ?
#
loop_
_entity_poly.entity_id
_entity_poly.type
_entity_poly.pdbx_seq_one_letter_code
_entity_poly.pdbx_strand_id
1 'polypeptide(L)'
;MKTSFAQRVRYAKLKGRRLRLQRLEPRQLLAAGADLAFYEFANHTAATPELFSVDTHAETTASDINSPLNLGWTGNGEPPNGLALGGAFNETSEPTPAGGQDDYFEWTITPDPGYVLNLARFSMQIRRNDPDSKDSYSVYFDNDPGPGGDNFTTKLASGKITSEDVFESISVPLEGVPGMADQTTPITFRVYAWGTTGLNAMRLDNIRVQEVQRTVSESSLAYYGDAGRLLHPLDALGNRIADFSAAGYRNSNEPLPDVTATIDPSRFVTVAPTAGDDMANLQSAIDQVAAFPVGADGYRGVVQLTAGEYHVSDQLTVMDSGVVLRGVGDGDDPLTSTILRATGTTQRSLILVGQPSGWASGVSNTTHNIIDKYIPVGATSLRVDSTANWSVGDPVVVKRPSTAEWITAIGMDTIPPRSDGGTVNQWEPGGNFDHLYERVITRIEGDRVFFNAPLMSSFQQEYGGGTVFRYTFPRIENVGIENIRGVSDFASPTDEAHATTFIELQSVQDAWVRNVTGQHFVFATVHATSRTLRVTVDDAQSLDPVSIITGARRYPFTIDGQFVLMRNLYSENGRHDFVNNSSWRNRGPNVFLNGTAVDSHSSTGPHQRWSSGTLYDTITTDNLIEARNRGNFGSGHGWGGAGMVFWNARAEQLIVQNPQTAQNWVIGSTGTLVNETRFGPQPPATVDAHATPIDFGDPQNPTSSLFVAQHNQRMADPTAETREYVLGDFDLLAYDGSASTDSLPVDPQWMSDVTTLAAGTPIRSSDQVTAGQSTDGQYVPFSFQYALDTHEVVRSAVLSLGLRGTGGATSDDSIWIEDLSRPRSLASLGVTAPLSTSETTTLTVELTSRDLIAAQDGQLDVLIGQHSALDWAVLNLSVTELDVFDFGDAPASYPTTLAQDGARHGATGPRLGETRDAESDGVASAGADADLDDGVLFGAIRVGHPMAGVNIDLQNAVEAKVDVWIDFDFDGTWQPNEQVLSAAPVSTGLQTLNYNLPASAPLGQTIARVRLSSIGGLQPTGFAFDGEVEDYPVLVQAAVAPDIETIVINDGQPQRSLVDRLTVKFDSDVETSAGAFLVRDRATGQQVDLSLATEIQNGKTVATLTFLPGPAVVTHTTGQHSLRDGNYELTVIGSGVTFGGLAMDGDVSFGDQAADAFYRQFGDTDGDRDVDGQDYGRFGLTFLRSPTDDGFREELDFDGDGDVDGQDYGRFGQRFLKRLDF
;
A
#
# COMPACT_ATOMS: atom_id res chain seq x y z
N MET A 1 -7.78 -77.23 6.32
CA MET A 1 -8.60 -77.46 5.11
C MET A 1 -8.61 -76.16 4.32
N LYS A 2 -7.80 -76.06 3.25
CA LYS A 2 -8.16 -76.25 1.82
C LYS A 2 -9.17 -75.21 1.30
N THR A 3 -8.67 -74.16 0.62
CA THR A 3 -8.70 -73.88 -0.85
C THR A 3 -9.94 -73.10 -1.29
N SER A 4 -9.86 -71.92 -1.91
CA SER A 4 -9.42 -71.64 -3.30
C SER A 4 -8.82 -70.22 -3.46
N PHE A 5 -7.58 -70.04 -3.94
CA PHE A 5 -7.14 -69.85 -5.35
C PHE A 5 -7.73 -68.66 -6.14
N ALA A 6 -6.91 -67.60 -6.20
CA ALA A 6 -6.46 -66.86 -7.39
C ALA A 6 -7.48 -66.15 -8.31
N GLN A 7 -7.54 -64.83 -8.18
CA GLN A 7 -7.57 -63.94 -9.35
C GLN A 7 -6.24 -63.18 -9.44
N ARG A 8 -5.45 -63.57 -10.45
CA ARG A 8 -4.30 -62.82 -10.93
C ARG A 8 -4.81 -61.52 -11.54
N VAL A 9 -4.66 -60.40 -10.84
CA VAL A 9 -4.66 -59.08 -11.48
C VAL A 9 -3.29 -58.93 -12.14
N ARG A 10 -3.30 -58.83 -13.47
CA ARG A 10 -2.10 -58.62 -14.28
C ARG A 10 -1.48 -57.27 -13.89
N TYR A 11 -0.25 -57.30 -13.39
CA TYR A 11 0.65 -56.16 -13.40
C TYR A 11 0.84 -55.71 -14.86
N ALA A 12 0.09 -54.70 -15.29
CA ALA A 12 0.48 -53.90 -16.42
C ALA A 12 1.65 -53.04 -15.94
N LYS A 13 2.86 -53.33 -16.45
CA LYS A 13 4.00 -52.41 -16.37
C LYS A 13 3.53 -51.05 -16.90
N LEU A 14 3.29 -50.10 -16.00
CA LEU A 14 3.23 -48.67 -16.31
C LEU A 14 4.66 -48.20 -16.63
N LYS A 15 5.18 -48.68 -17.76
CA LYS A 15 6.28 -48.00 -18.45
C LYS A 15 5.67 -46.76 -19.10
N GLY A 16 6.09 -45.59 -18.66
CA GLY A 16 5.82 -44.33 -19.34
C GLY A 16 4.62 -43.54 -18.81
N ARG A 17 4.66 -43.15 -17.54
CA ARG A 17 4.14 -41.83 -17.14
C ARG A 17 5.18 -41.19 -16.23
N ARG A 18 6.19 -40.56 -16.85
CA ARG A 18 6.78 -39.36 -16.27
C ARG A 18 5.60 -38.41 -16.08
N LEU A 19 5.18 -38.16 -14.85
CA LEU A 19 4.56 -36.88 -14.56
C LEU A 19 5.66 -35.87 -14.90
N ARG A 20 5.52 -35.21 -16.07
CA ARG A 20 6.13 -33.90 -16.18
C ARG A 20 5.52 -33.13 -15.01
N LEU A 21 6.33 -32.77 -14.04
CA LEU A 21 6.06 -31.57 -13.25
C LEU A 21 5.77 -30.49 -14.30
N GLN A 22 4.48 -30.19 -14.50
CA GLN A 22 4.14 -28.88 -15.01
C GLN A 22 4.77 -27.96 -13.98
N ARG A 23 5.78 -27.20 -14.42
CA ARG A 23 6.13 -25.95 -13.78
C ARG A 23 4.77 -25.28 -13.47
N LEU A 24 4.46 -25.11 -12.19
CA LEU A 24 3.33 -24.28 -11.81
C LEU A 24 3.74 -22.89 -12.25
N GLU A 25 3.35 -22.49 -13.45
CA GLU A 25 3.48 -21.11 -13.88
C GLU A 25 2.67 -20.26 -12.89
N PRO A 26 3.17 -19.10 -12.44
CA PRO A 26 2.41 -18.18 -11.61
C PRO A 26 1.09 -17.86 -12.32
N ARG A 27 -0.04 -18.16 -11.68
CA ARG A 27 -1.33 -17.61 -12.09
C ARG A 27 -1.37 -16.18 -11.55
N GLN A 28 -1.24 -15.18 -12.41
CA GLN A 28 -1.33 -13.78 -12.01
C GLN A 28 -2.80 -13.44 -11.81
N LEU A 29 -3.20 -13.09 -10.59
CA LEU A 29 -4.46 -12.41 -10.33
C LEU A 29 -4.24 -10.90 -10.56
N LEU A 30 -5.18 -10.25 -11.26
CA LEU A 30 -5.18 -8.80 -11.49
C LEU A 30 -5.55 -8.07 -10.19
N ALA A 31 -4.79 -7.05 -9.78
CA ALA A 31 -5.00 -6.31 -8.52
C ALA A 31 -6.42 -5.72 -8.36
N ALA A 32 -6.82 -5.40 -7.12
CA ALA A 32 -8.06 -4.67 -6.83
C ALA A 32 -8.12 -3.37 -7.63
N GLY A 33 -9.25 -3.12 -8.32
CA GLY A 33 -9.41 -1.95 -9.18
C GLY A 33 -8.75 -2.07 -10.55
N ALA A 34 -8.24 -3.23 -10.95
CA ALA A 34 -7.72 -3.44 -12.29
C ALA A 34 -8.81 -3.29 -13.36
N ASP A 35 -8.51 -2.50 -14.40
CA ASP A 35 -9.33 -2.40 -15.59
C ASP A 35 -9.18 -3.68 -16.43
N LEU A 36 -10.27 -4.41 -16.67
CA LEU A 36 -10.29 -5.45 -17.69
C LEU A 36 -10.45 -4.78 -19.06
N ALA A 37 -9.36 -4.71 -19.83
CA ALA A 37 -9.40 -4.29 -21.22
C ALA A 37 -9.72 -5.48 -22.13
N PHE A 38 -10.83 -5.41 -22.87
CA PHE A 38 -11.29 -6.49 -23.76
C PHE A 38 -11.20 -6.07 -25.22
N TYR A 39 -10.61 -6.92 -26.07
CA TYR A 39 -10.78 -6.82 -27.53
C TYR A 39 -10.95 -8.19 -28.20
N GLU A 40 -12.14 -8.78 -28.09
CA GLU A 40 -12.62 -9.79 -29.03
C GLU A 40 -14.07 -9.45 -29.39
N PHE A 41 -14.28 -8.89 -30.59
CA PHE A 41 -15.59 -8.43 -31.05
C PHE A 41 -16.11 -9.34 -32.16
N ALA A 42 -17.32 -9.87 -32.00
CA ALA A 42 -18.08 -10.44 -33.12
C ALA A 42 -18.98 -9.34 -33.70
N ASN A 43 -18.73 -8.94 -34.95
CA ASN A 43 -19.63 -8.04 -35.67
C ASN A 43 -20.81 -8.86 -36.24
N HIS A 44 -21.99 -8.69 -35.65
CA HIS A 44 -23.22 -9.30 -36.17
C HIS A 44 -23.85 -8.35 -37.19
N THR A 45 -23.87 -8.75 -38.45
CA THR A 45 -24.68 -8.10 -39.51
C THR A 45 -25.40 -9.18 -40.30
N ALA A 46 -26.66 -8.94 -40.69
CA ALA A 46 -27.53 -9.98 -41.25
C ALA A 46 -27.22 -10.40 -42.71
N ALA A 47 -26.15 -9.92 -43.36
CA ALA A 47 -25.84 -10.33 -44.73
C ALA A 47 -24.36 -10.17 -45.14
N THR A 48 -23.65 -11.31 -45.22
CA THR A 48 -22.39 -11.59 -45.96
C THR A 48 -21.12 -10.76 -45.63
N PRO A 49 -19.98 -11.40 -45.29
CA PRO A 49 -18.74 -10.72 -44.94
C PRO A 49 -17.90 -10.38 -46.18
N GLU A 50 -17.47 -9.12 -46.33
CA GLU A 50 -16.35 -8.77 -47.21
C GLU A 50 -15.18 -8.20 -46.39
N LEU A 51 -14.00 -8.76 -46.70
CA LEU A 51 -12.68 -8.52 -46.14
C LEU A 51 -12.24 -7.05 -46.24
N PHE A 52 -11.65 -6.54 -45.16
CA PHE A 52 -10.55 -5.58 -45.26
C PHE A 52 -9.48 -5.88 -44.19
N SER A 53 -8.32 -6.34 -44.66
CA SER A 53 -7.05 -6.30 -43.92
C SER A 53 -6.03 -5.48 -44.71
N VAL A 54 -5.39 -4.52 -44.05
CA VAL A 54 -4.00 -4.03 -44.24
C VAL A 54 -3.78 -3.12 -43.01
N ASP A 55 -2.75 -3.24 -42.19
CA ASP A 55 -1.33 -3.40 -42.53
C ASP A 55 -0.53 -4.05 -41.38
N THR A 56 0.70 -4.38 -41.71
CA THR A 56 1.67 -5.33 -41.17
C THR A 56 2.59 -4.76 -40.08
N HIS A 57 3.03 -5.59 -39.11
CA HIS A 57 4.44 -5.75 -38.71
C HIS A 57 4.62 -6.96 -37.78
N ALA A 58 5.78 -7.61 -37.90
CA ALA A 58 6.03 -9.00 -37.55
C ALA A 58 6.99 -9.19 -36.36
N GLU A 59 6.79 -10.33 -35.69
CA GLU A 59 7.72 -11.16 -34.88
C GLU A 59 8.13 -10.70 -33.47
N THR A 60 7.45 -11.28 -32.45
CA THR A 60 8.02 -11.72 -31.17
C THR A 60 7.12 -12.81 -30.55
N THR A 61 7.71 -13.84 -29.93
CA THR A 61 7.02 -15.09 -29.51
C THR A 61 6.21 -14.95 -28.21
N ALA A 62 4.98 -15.46 -28.24
CA ALA A 62 4.00 -15.45 -27.16
C ALA A 62 4.25 -16.56 -26.11
N SER A 63 4.82 -16.23 -24.95
CA SER A 63 4.92 -17.17 -23.83
C SER A 63 4.59 -16.65 -22.43
N ASP A 64 4.28 -15.37 -22.18
CA ASP A 64 4.22 -14.87 -20.78
C ASP A 64 3.03 -13.93 -20.48
N ILE A 65 1.78 -14.37 -20.66
CA ILE A 65 0.60 -13.71 -20.05
C ILE A 65 -0.37 -14.78 -19.52
N ASN A 66 -0.45 -14.94 -18.20
CA ASN A 66 -1.37 -15.86 -17.50
C ASN A 66 -2.40 -15.05 -16.69
N SER A 67 -3.50 -14.65 -17.32
CA SER A 67 -4.71 -14.16 -16.64
C SER A 67 -5.66 -15.35 -16.36
N PRO A 68 -6.40 -15.38 -15.23
CA PRO A 68 -7.46 -16.38 -14.95
C PRO A 68 -8.72 -16.19 -15.81
N LEU A 69 -8.62 -15.51 -16.95
CA LEU A 69 -9.67 -15.37 -17.94
C LEU A 69 -9.07 -15.84 -19.27
N ASN A 70 -9.71 -16.80 -19.95
CA ASN A 70 -9.29 -17.19 -21.30
C ASN A 70 -9.45 -15.98 -22.23
N LEU A 71 -8.35 -15.33 -22.60
CA LEU A 71 -8.31 -14.15 -23.48
C LEU A 71 -7.52 -14.48 -24.75
N GLY A 72 -8.12 -14.21 -25.92
CA GLY A 72 -7.52 -14.45 -27.23
C GLY A 72 -6.94 -13.19 -27.90
N TRP A 73 -5.70 -13.34 -28.39
CA TRP A 73 -4.96 -12.56 -29.41
C TRP A 73 -4.03 -11.38 -29.02
N THR A 74 -3.11 -11.08 -29.95
CA THR A 74 -1.68 -10.75 -29.79
C THR A 74 -1.28 -9.33 -30.22
N GLY A 75 -0.30 -8.71 -29.55
CA GLY A 75 0.55 -7.65 -30.13
C GLY A 75 1.26 -6.74 -29.10
N ASN A 76 2.59 -6.58 -29.21
CA ASN A 76 3.35 -5.51 -28.55
C ASN A 76 3.45 -4.30 -29.50
N GLY A 77 2.77 -3.21 -29.16
CA GLY A 77 2.76 -1.92 -29.86
C GLY A 77 1.54 -1.09 -29.43
N GLU A 78 1.61 0.24 -29.51
CA GLU A 78 0.49 1.18 -29.25
C GLU A 78 -0.86 0.66 -29.83
N PRO A 79 -1.99 0.86 -29.12
CA PRO A 79 -3.28 0.26 -29.50
C PRO A 79 -3.74 0.68 -30.92
N PRO A 80 -4.41 -0.20 -31.68
CA PRO A 80 -4.99 0.18 -32.96
C PRO A 80 -6.13 1.19 -32.76
N ASN A 81 -6.09 2.31 -33.47
CA ASN A 81 -7.13 3.33 -33.45
C ASN A 81 -8.49 2.81 -33.99
N GLY A 82 -9.45 2.60 -33.07
CA GLY A 82 -10.91 2.70 -33.29
C GLY A 82 -11.60 1.53 -34.01
N LEU A 83 -12.57 0.89 -33.32
CA LEU A 83 -13.56 0.00 -33.93
C LEU A 83 -14.61 0.81 -34.67
N ALA A 84 -14.80 0.60 -35.99
CA ALA A 84 -15.84 1.28 -36.77
C ALA A 84 -17.02 0.34 -37.09
N LEU A 85 -18.25 0.72 -36.75
CA LEU A 85 -19.47 0.04 -37.23
C LEU A 85 -19.71 0.38 -38.71
N GLY A 86 -19.21 -0.42 -39.65
CA GLY A 86 -19.50 -0.26 -41.08
C GLY A 86 -20.74 -1.05 -41.50
N GLY A 87 -21.89 -0.38 -41.65
CA GLY A 87 -23.15 -0.99 -42.11
C GLY A 87 -24.24 0.06 -42.32
N ALA A 88 -25.22 -0.22 -43.19
CA ALA A 88 -26.38 0.66 -43.40
C ALA A 88 -27.44 0.40 -42.33
N PHE A 89 -27.31 1.05 -41.17
CA PHE A 89 -28.19 0.93 -40.00
C PHE A 89 -29.51 1.70 -40.20
N ASN A 90 -30.66 1.01 -40.22
CA ASN A 90 -31.98 1.62 -40.50
C ASN A 90 -32.75 2.09 -39.24
N GLU A 91 -32.16 1.98 -38.05
CA GLU A 91 -32.81 2.19 -36.77
C GLU A 91 -32.85 3.70 -36.44
N THR A 92 -34.03 4.32 -36.55
CA THR A 92 -34.27 5.73 -36.21
C THR A 92 -34.79 5.93 -34.79
N SER A 93 -34.90 4.85 -34.01
CA SER A 93 -35.42 4.84 -32.64
C SER A 93 -34.64 3.85 -31.77
N GLU A 94 -34.64 4.05 -30.46
CA GLU A 94 -33.90 3.20 -29.52
C GLU A 94 -34.24 1.70 -29.68
N PRO A 95 -33.22 0.83 -29.81
CA PRO A 95 -33.39 -0.61 -29.86
C PRO A 95 -33.95 -1.17 -28.55
N THR A 96 -34.94 -2.06 -28.67
CA THR A 96 -35.28 -3.01 -27.60
C THR A 96 -34.58 -4.33 -27.88
N PRO A 97 -33.85 -4.93 -26.92
CA PRO A 97 -33.11 -6.17 -27.19
C PRO A 97 -33.99 -7.36 -27.60
N ALA A 98 -35.25 -7.38 -27.17
CA ALA A 98 -36.25 -8.36 -27.61
C ALA A 98 -36.83 -8.11 -29.03
N GLY A 99 -36.44 -7.01 -29.68
CA GLY A 99 -37.01 -6.52 -30.94
C GLY A 99 -36.42 -7.14 -32.21
N GLY A 100 -35.43 -8.05 -32.09
CA GLY A 100 -34.79 -8.70 -33.25
C GLY A 100 -34.03 -7.71 -34.14
N GLN A 101 -33.36 -6.73 -33.54
CA GLN A 101 -32.50 -5.79 -34.26
C GLN A 101 -31.08 -6.34 -34.34
N ASP A 102 -30.49 -6.27 -35.52
CA ASP A 102 -29.31 -7.08 -35.87
C ASP A 102 -27.98 -6.37 -35.61
N ASP A 103 -27.99 -5.11 -35.16
CA ASP A 103 -26.84 -4.21 -35.20
C ASP A 103 -26.37 -3.73 -33.81
N TYR A 104 -25.34 -4.40 -33.27
CA TYR A 104 -24.76 -4.13 -31.95
C TYR A 104 -23.31 -4.63 -31.85
N PHE A 105 -22.58 -4.13 -30.85
CA PHE A 105 -21.38 -4.81 -30.35
C PHE A 105 -21.74 -5.68 -29.15
N GLU A 106 -21.15 -6.87 -29.09
CA GLU A 106 -21.31 -7.79 -27.97
C GLU A 106 -19.95 -8.34 -27.53
N TRP A 107 -19.79 -8.53 -26.22
CA TRP A 107 -18.68 -9.27 -25.62
C TRP A 107 -19.13 -9.98 -24.35
N THR A 108 -18.43 -11.05 -23.97
CA THR A 108 -18.74 -11.87 -22.79
C THR A 108 -17.54 -11.97 -21.85
N ILE A 109 -17.77 -11.75 -20.57
CA ILE A 109 -16.80 -11.97 -19.48
C ILE A 109 -17.13 -13.31 -18.83
N THR A 110 -16.19 -14.25 -18.80
CA THR A 110 -16.39 -15.60 -18.24
C THR A 110 -15.54 -15.80 -16.98
N PRO A 111 -16.12 -15.96 -15.77
CA PRO A 111 -15.34 -16.25 -14.57
C PRO A 111 -14.71 -17.65 -14.66
N ASP A 112 -13.47 -17.77 -14.17
CA ASP A 112 -12.77 -19.05 -14.07
C ASP A 112 -13.48 -19.98 -13.07
N PRO A 113 -13.43 -21.32 -13.26
CA PRO A 113 -14.05 -22.26 -12.32
C PRO A 113 -13.55 -22.07 -10.88
N GLY A 114 -14.47 -21.77 -9.96
CA GLY A 114 -14.16 -21.52 -8.54
C GLY A 114 -13.91 -20.05 -8.18
N TYR A 115 -14.07 -19.14 -9.13
CA TYR A 115 -14.02 -17.69 -8.92
C TYR A 115 -15.41 -17.09 -9.05
N VAL A 116 -15.57 -15.92 -8.45
CA VAL A 116 -16.81 -15.15 -8.41
C VAL A 116 -16.49 -13.75 -8.93
N LEU A 117 -17.26 -13.26 -9.90
CA LEU A 117 -17.06 -11.95 -10.53
C LEU A 117 -17.88 -10.88 -9.79
N ASN A 118 -17.22 -9.80 -9.36
CA ASN A 118 -17.85 -8.61 -8.80
C ASN A 118 -17.45 -7.39 -9.63
N LEU A 119 -18.37 -6.83 -10.41
CA LEU A 119 -18.09 -5.70 -11.31
C LEU A 119 -18.45 -4.37 -10.65
N ALA A 120 -17.47 -3.46 -10.59
CA ALA A 120 -17.60 -2.15 -9.94
C ALA A 120 -18.03 -1.06 -10.91
N ARG A 121 -17.54 -1.11 -12.15
CA ARG A 121 -17.68 -0.01 -13.12
C ARG A 121 -17.61 -0.52 -14.55
N PHE A 122 -18.43 0.05 -15.41
CA PHE A 122 -18.32 -0.07 -16.87
C PHE A 122 -17.88 1.29 -17.42
N SER A 123 -16.91 1.32 -18.33
CA SER A 123 -16.57 2.54 -19.06
C SER A 123 -16.29 2.27 -20.52
N MET A 124 -16.58 3.24 -21.38
CA MET A 124 -16.19 3.23 -22.79
C MET A 124 -15.96 4.64 -23.30
N GLN A 125 -15.25 4.77 -24.41
CA GLN A 125 -15.14 5.99 -25.19
C GLN A 125 -15.90 5.86 -26.50
N ILE A 126 -16.69 6.86 -26.86
CA ILE A 126 -17.57 6.86 -28.03
C ILE A 126 -17.45 8.16 -28.83
N ARG A 127 -17.53 8.08 -30.16
CA ARG A 127 -17.66 9.28 -31.02
C ARG A 127 -18.40 8.99 -32.33
N ARG A 128 -18.91 10.05 -32.96
CA ARG A 128 -19.39 10.02 -34.36
C ARG A 128 -18.18 10.13 -35.30
N ASN A 129 -18.30 9.66 -36.55
CA ASN A 129 -17.27 9.88 -37.58
C ASN A 129 -17.65 11.00 -38.56
N ASP A 130 -18.91 11.43 -38.59
CA ASP A 130 -19.46 12.42 -39.53
C ASP A 130 -20.86 12.87 -39.05
N PRO A 131 -21.31 14.11 -39.33
CA PRO A 131 -22.61 14.66 -38.94
C PRO A 131 -23.83 13.81 -39.31
N ASP A 132 -23.76 12.97 -40.35
CA ASP A 132 -24.86 12.09 -40.75
C ASP A 132 -24.83 10.72 -40.03
N SER A 133 -23.87 10.47 -39.13
CA SER A 133 -23.77 9.23 -38.34
C SER A 133 -24.85 9.16 -37.26
N LYS A 134 -25.10 7.95 -36.73
CA LYS A 134 -25.97 7.73 -35.57
C LYS A 134 -25.50 8.58 -34.39
N ASP A 135 -26.46 9.25 -33.74
CA ASP A 135 -26.21 10.23 -32.68
C ASP A 135 -26.62 9.74 -31.30
N SER A 136 -27.04 8.48 -31.15
CA SER A 136 -27.56 7.93 -29.90
C SER A 136 -27.02 6.52 -29.64
N TYR A 137 -26.83 6.17 -28.36
CA TYR A 137 -26.35 4.85 -27.92
C TYR A 137 -27.18 4.30 -26.75
N SER A 138 -27.14 2.97 -26.57
CA SER A 138 -27.69 2.27 -25.40
C SER A 138 -26.84 1.06 -25.03
N VAL A 139 -26.63 0.84 -23.73
CA VAL A 139 -25.82 -0.26 -23.18
C VAL A 139 -26.71 -1.19 -22.37
N TYR A 140 -26.59 -2.49 -22.61
CA TYR A 140 -27.30 -3.54 -21.89
C TYR A 140 -26.33 -4.62 -21.44
N PHE A 141 -26.79 -5.48 -20.52
CA PHE A 141 -26.11 -6.72 -20.17
C PHE A 141 -27.09 -7.88 -19.97
N ASP A 142 -26.56 -9.08 -19.97
CA ASP A 142 -27.24 -10.34 -19.65
C ASP A 142 -26.27 -11.24 -18.85
N ASN A 143 -26.75 -11.84 -17.76
CA ASN A 143 -25.98 -12.73 -16.89
C ASN A 143 -26.40 -14.20 -16.99
N ASP A 144 -27.27 -14.55 -17.95
CA ASP A 144 -27.67 -15.92 -18.27
C ASP A 144 -27.56 -16.19 -19.80
N PRO A 145 -26.34 -16.28 -20.35
CA PRO A 145 -26.12 -16.45 -21.79
C PRO A 145 -26.31 -17.91 -22.24
N GLY A 146 -27.44 -18.53 -21.89
CA GLY A 146 -27.86 -19.80 -22.46
C GLY A 146 -27.90 -19.73 -24.00
N PRO A 147 -27.79 -20.86 -24.71
CA PRO A 147 -27.70 -20.86 -26.17
C PRO A 147 -29.00 -20.32 -26.80
N GLY A 148 -28.96 -19.06 -27.23
CA GLY A 148 -30.03 -18.37 -27.97
C GLY A 148 -31.07 -17.62 -27.14
N GLY A 149 -30.79 -17.24 -25.89
CA GLY A 149 -31.64 -16.35 -25.10
C GLY A 149 -31.23 -14.89 -25.23
N ASP A 150 -31.95 -14.08 -26.01
CA ASP A 150 -31.79 -12.62 -26.03
C ASP A 150 -32.59 -11.97 -24.87
N ASN A 151 -32.12 -12.12 -23.62
CA ASN A 151 -32.81 -11.63 -22.42
C ASN A 151 -32.12 -10.40 -21.78
N PHE A 152 -31.53 -9.54 -22.59
CA PHE A 152 -30.98 -8.22 -22.20
C PHE A 152 -32.08 -7.29 -21.69
N THR A 153 -32.51 -7.51 -20.45
CA THR A 153 -33.65 -6.82 -19.82
C THR A 153 -33.21 -5.59 -19.02
N THR A 154 -31.92 -5.48 -18.69
CA THR A 154 -31.38 -4.41 -17.86
C THR A 154 -30.49 -3.49 -18.68
N LYS A 155 -30.89 -2.21 -18.78
CA LYS A 155 -30.14 -1.14 -19.45
C LYS A 155 -29.21 -0.45 -18.44
N LEU A 156 -27.94 -0.34 -18.78
CA LEU A 156 -26.91 0.30 -17.95
C LEU A 156 -26.79 1.80 -18.23
N ALA A 157 -26.82 2.19 -19.51
CA ALA A 157 -26.73 3.58 -19.92
C ALA A 157 -27.38 3.80 -21.29
N SER A 158 -27.75 5.05 -21.57
CA SER A 158 -28.14 5.53 -22.90
C SER A 158 -27.91 7.03 -23.00
N GLY A 159 -27.57 7.53 -24.17
CA GLY A 159 -27.35 8.96 -24.35
C GLY A 159 -27.20 9.36 -25.80
N LYS A 160 -27.04 10.66 -26.03
CA LYS A 160 -26.65 11.22 -27.33
C LYS A 160 -25.15 11.44 -27.41
N ILE A 161 -24.57 11.21 -28.58
CA ILE A 161 -23.17 11.47 -28.92
C ILE A 161 -23.13 12.84 -29.60
N THR A 162 -22.45 13.81 -29.00
CA THR A 162 -22.44 15.20 -29.48
C THR A 162 -21.23 15.52 -30.35
N SER A 163 -20.12 14.82 -30.15
CA SER A 163 -18.82 15.08 -30.78
C SER A 163 -18.57 14.22 -32.04
N GLU A 164 -18.01 14.85 -33.08
CA GLU A 164 -17.63 14.26 -34.37
C GLU A 164 -16.12 13.95 -34.48
N ASP A 165 -15.28 14.60 -33.66
CA ASP A 165 -13.82 14.45 -33.73
C ASP A 165 -13.19 13.97 -32.42
N VAL A 166 -13.83 14.20 -31.28
CA VAL A 166 -13.34 13.86 -29.93
C VAL A 166 -14.14 12.70 -29.34
N PHE A 167 -13.45 11.74 -28.70
CA PHE A 167 -14.10 10.69 -27.94
C PHE A 167 -14.72 11.22 -26.65
N GLU A 168 -16.02 10.97 -26.48
CA GLU A 168 -16.74 11.20 -25.23
C GLU A 168 -16.58 9.97 -24.33
N SER A 169 -16.27 10.19 -23.05
CA SER A 169 -16.14 9.09 -22.07
C SER A 169 -17.47 8.83 -21.38
N ILE A 170 -17.92 7.58 -21.45
CA ILE A 170 -19.08 7.05 -20.73
C ILE A 170 -18.52 6.23 -19.57
N SER A 171 -18.97 6.52 -18.35
CA SER A 171 -18.63 5.73 -17.16
C SER A 171 -19.89 5.49 -16.34
N VAL A 172 -20.15 4.23 -16.03
CA VAL A 172 -21.35 3.76 -15.33
C VAL A 172 -20.91 2.97 -14.10
N PRO A 173 -21.24 3.41 -12.87
CA PRO A 173 -21.06 2.58 -11.69
C PRO A 173 -21.98 1.36 -11.78
N LEU A 174 -21.42 0.17 -11.53
CA LEU A 174 -22.15 -1.10 -11.55
C LEU A 174 -22.47 -1.61 -10.14
N GLU A 175 -21.91 -0.97 -9.12
CA GLU A 175 -22.19 -1.29 -7.73
C GLU A 175 -23.69 -1.13 -7.41
N GLY A 176 -24.30 -2.18 -6.87
CA GLY A 176 -25.74 -2.23 -6.58
C GLY A 176 -26.65 -2.57 -7.78
N VAL A 177 -26.09 -2.77 -8.99
CA VAL A 177 -26.85 -3.28 -10.14
C VAL A 177 -27.09 -4.78 -9.96
N PRO A 178 -28.35 -5.27 -9.95
CA PRO A 178 -28.64 -6.69 -9.79
C PRO A 178 -27.98 -7.53 -10.89
N GLY A 179 -27.23 -8.57 -10.51
CA GLY A 179 -26.51 -9.42 -11.47
C GLY A 179 -25.08 -8.97 -11.81
N MET A 180 -24.53 -7.95 -11.14
CA MET A 180 -23.13 -7.52 -11.28
C MET A 180 -22.21 -7.95 -10.13
N ALA A 181 -22.78 -8.47 -9.04
CA ALA A 181 -22.05 -9.03 -7.91
C ALA A 181 -22.33 -10.54 -7.80
N ASP A 182 -21.39 -11.27 -7.21
CA ASP A 182 -21.46 -12.70 -6.93
C ASP A 182 -21.68 -13.60 -8.17
N GLN A 183 -21.22 -13.19 -9.35
CA GLN A 183 -21.50 -13.93 -10.57
C GLN A 183 -20.53 -15.09 -10.79
N THR A 184 -21.08 -16.31 -10.81
CA THR A 184 -20.35 -17.55 -11.14
C THR A 184 -20.58 -18.01 -12.58
N THR A 185 -21.36 -17.26 -13.36
CA THR A 185 -21.71 -17.52 -14.76
C THR A 185 -21.17 -16.39 -15.64
N PRO A 186 -21.01 -16.62 -16.96
CA PRO A 186 -20.56 -15.57 -17.85
C PRO A 186 -21.57 -14.41 -17.92
N ILE A 187 -21.07 -13.18 -18.05
CA ILE A 187 -21.87 -11.97 -18.25
C ILE A 187 -21.58 -11.42 -19.63
N THR A 188 -22.62 -11.19 -20.43
CA THR A 188 -22.54 -10.64 -21.77
C THR A 188 -23.03 -9.19 -21.77
N PHE A 189 -22.32 -8.29 -22.42
CA PHE A 189 -22.71 -6.89 -22.58
C PHE A 189 -22.99 -6.58 -24.05
N ARG A 190 -23.95 -5.68 -24.28
CA ARG A 190 -24.29 -5.17 -25.61
C ARG A 190 -24.29 -3.65 -25.67
N VAL A 191 -23.71 -3.09 -26.71
CA VAL A 191 -23.79 -1.67 -27.05
C VAL A 191 -24.51 -1.51 -28.39
N TYR A 192 -25.63 -0.81 -28.34
CA TYR A 192 -26.45 -0.46 -29.50
C TYR A 192 -26.21 1.00 -29.91
N ALA A 193 -26.34 1.28 -31.21
CA ALA A 193 -26.33 2.63 -31.78
C ALA A 193 -27.61 2.88 -32.59
N TRP A 194 -28.17 4.08 -32.52
CA TRP A 194 -29.39 4.46 -33.25
C TRP A 194 -29.47 6.00 -33.46
N GLY A 195 -30.39 6.48 -34.30
CA GLY A 195 -30.49 7.92 -34.64
C GLY A 195 -30.56 8.23 -36.14
N THR A 196 -30.19 9.45 -36.53
CA THR A 196 -30.36 10.00 -37.90
C THR A 196 -29.75 9.13 -39.00
N THR A 197 -30.41 9.11 -40.16
CA THR A 197 -30.11 8.22 -41.29
C THR A 197 -28.84 8.66 -42.03
N GLY A 198 -27.80 7.81 -42.05
CA GLY A 198 -26.58 8.05 -42.84
C GLY A 198 -25.69 6.81 -42.95
N LEU A 199 -24.77 6.82 -43.91
CA LEU A 199 -23.93 5.69 -44.36
C LEU A 199 -22.62 5.50 -43.55
N ASN A 200 -22.43 6.23 -42.45
CA ASN A 200 -21.14 6.35 -41.77
C ASN A 200 -21.11 5.72 -40.37
N ALA A 201 -19.94 5.18 -40.02
CA ALA A 201 -19.70 4.35 -38.85
C ALA A 201 -19.65 5.12 -37.51
N MET A 202 -20.11 4.52 -36.42
CA MET A 202 -19.78 4.95 -35.05
C MET A 202 -18.45 4.33 -34.61
N ARG A 203 -17.64 5.05 -33.81
CA ARG A 203 -16.43 4.48 -33.21
C ARG A 203 -16.54 4.27 -31.70
N LEU A 204 -16.11 3.08 -31.27
CA LEU A 204 -15.89 2.75 -29.86
C LEU A 204 -14.40 2.53 -29.60
N ASP A 205 -13.95 3.00 -28.44
CA ASP A 205 -12.60 2.81 -27.92
C ASP A 205 -12.62 2.63 -26.39
N ASN A 206 -11.52 2.18 -25.80
CA ASN A 206 -11.31 2.09 -24.36
C ASN A 206 -12.50 1.46 -23.58
N ILE A 207 -13.11 0.39 -24.11
CA ILE A 207 -14.15 -0.35 -23.39
C ILE A 207 -13.47 -1.11 -22.25
N ARG A 208 -13.82 -0.77 -21.00
CA ARG A 208 -13.27 -1.36 -19.78
C ARG A 208 -14.40 -1.75 -18.85
N VAL A 209 -14.20 -2.87 -18.16
CA VAL A 209 -15.01 -3.21 -16.99
C VAL A 209 -14.05 -3.37 -15.82
N GLN A 210 -14.29 -2.65 -14.74
CA GLN A 210 -13.46 -2.70 -13.55
C GLN A 210 -14.04 -3.71 -12.58
N GLU A 211 -13.19 -4.59 -12.05
CA GLU A 211 -13.55 -5.60 -11.06
C GLU A 211 -13.28 -5.07 -9.63
N VAL A 212 -14.16 -5.42 -8.68
CA VAL A 212 -13.83 -5.44 -7.24
C VAL A 212 -13.28 -6.82 -6.93
N GLN A 213 -12.01 -6.91 -6.52
CA GLN A 213 -11.38 -8.21 -6.27
C GLN A 213 -12.10 -9.02 -5.17
N ARG A 214 -12.29 -10.30 -5.50
CA ARG A 214 -12.45 -11.54 -4.73
C ARG A 214 -12.91 -11.43 -3.26
N THR A 215 -13.93 -12.24 -2.91
CA THR A 215 -14.12 -12.71 -1.53
C THR A 215 -12.94 -13.61 -1.16
N VAL A 216 -11.87 -13.00 -0.67
CA VAL A 216 -10.74 -13.67 -0.02
C VAL A 216 -11.25 -14.37 1.24
N SER A 217 -10.88 -15.63 1.43
CA SER A 217 -11.08 -16.30 2.72
C SER A 217 -9.96 -15.85 3.65
N GLU A 218 -10.25 -14.87 4.50
CA GLU A 218 -9.29 -14.34 5.45
C GLU A 218 -9.37 -15.06 6.80
N SER A 219 -8.25 -15.08 7.52
CA SER A 219 -8.20 -15.56 8.90
C SER A 219 -8.41 -14.39 9.85
N SER A 220 -9.19 -14.58 10.90
CA SER A 220 -9.29 -13.63 12.01
C SER A 220 -8.01 -13.55 12.88
N LEU A 221 -7.05 -14.44 12.65
CA LEU A 221 -5.81 -14.57 13.45
C LEU A 221 -4.56 -14.13 12.69
N ALA A 222 -4.65 -13.96 11.37
CA ALA A 222 -3.63 -13.33 10.54
C ALA A 222 -4.27 -12.83 9.23
N TYR A 223 -4.33 -11.52 9.03
CA TYR A 223 -4.97 -10.87 7.89
C TYR A 223 -4.27 -9.56 7.53
N TYR A 224 -4.46 -9.07 6.30
CA TYR A 224 -3.98 -7.75 5.90
C TYR A 224 -4.96 -6.67 6.41
N GLY A 225 -4.44 -5.69 7.15
CA GLY A 225 -5.18 -4.51 7.58
C GLY A 225 -5.41 -3.52 6.45
N ASP A 226 -6.09 -2.41 6.77
CA ASP A 226 -6.49 -1.39 5.80
C ASP A 226 -5.29 -0.73 5.10
N ALA A 227 -4.13 -0.64 5.76
CA ALA A 227 -2.90 -0.14 5.14
C ALA A 227 -2.08 -1.24 4.43
N GLY A 228 -2.64 -2.45 4.26
CA GLY A 228 -1.98 -3.57 3.60
C GLY A 228 -0.94 -4.30 4.47
N ARG A 229 -0.88 -4.02 5.78
CA ARG A 229 0.02 -4.70 6.72
C ARG A 229 -0.59 -5.99 7.23
N LEU A 230 0.18 -7.08 7.27
CA LEU A 230 -0.19 -8.33 7.92
C LEU A 230 -0.24 -8.14 9.45
N LEU A 231 -1.45 -8.17 9.99
CA LEU A 231 -1.75 -8.05 11.41
C LEU A 231 -1.85 -9.43 12.07
N HIS A 232 -1.38 -9.52 13.32
CA HIS A 232 -1.45 -10.73 14.15
C HIS A 232 -2.13 -10.37 15.48
N PRO A 233 -3.47 -10.42 15.56
CA PRO A 233 -4.20 -10.08 16.77
C PRO A 233 -3.73 -10.92 17.97
N LEU A 234 -3.69 -10.31 19.15
CA LEU A 234 -3.36 -11.03 20.39
C LEU A 234 -4.62 -11.61 21.04
N ASP A 235 -4.45 -12.72 21.74
CA ASP A 235 -5.47 -13.29 22.63
C ASP A 235 -5.50 -12.58 23.99
N ALA A 236 -6.43 -12.98 24.87
CA ALA A 236 -6.61 -12.37 26.19
C ALA A 236 -5.35 -12.33 27.07
N LEU A 237 -4.39 -13.24 26.85
CA LEU A 237 -3.10 -13.31 27.57
C LEU A 237 -1.95 -12.75 26.72
N GLY A 238 -2.24 -12.05 25.63
CA GLY A 238 -1.25 -11.49 24.73
C GLY A 238 -0.64 -12.49 23.74
N ASN A 239 -1.09 -13.74 23.68
CA ASN A 239 -0.49 -14.73 22.76
C ASN A 239 -0.94 -14.48 21.32
N ARG A 240 -0.05 -14.75 20.38
CA ARG A 240 -0.32 -14.60 18.95
C ARG A 240 0.37 -15.67 18.11
N ILE A 241 -0.06 -15.78 16.86
CA ILE A 241 0.73 -16.48 15.84
C ILE A 241 2.05 -15.72 15.70
N ALA A 242 3.17 -16.40 15.98
CA ALA A 242 4.49 -15.78 15.93
C ALA A 242 4.91 -15.46 14.49
N ASP A 243 5.83 -14.51 14.34
CA ASP A 243 6.52 -14.25 13.07
C ASP A 243 7.60 -15.34 12.81
N PHE A 244 7.46 -16.06 11.70
CA PHE A 244 8.38 -17.10 11.26
C PHE A 244 9.33 -16.64 10.15
N SER A 245 9.20 -15.40 9.67
CA SER A 245 9.93 -14.86 8.51
C SER A 245 11.46 -14.88 8.65
N ALA A 246 11.97 -14.97 9.88
CA ALA A 246 13.39 -15.06 10.18
C ALA A 246 13.96 -16.49 10.06
N ALA A 247 13.15 -17.51 9.74
CA ALA A 247 13.64 -18.87 9.53
C ALA A 247 14.36 -18.99 8.17
N GLY A 248 15.49 -19.70 8.15
CA GLY A 248 16.30 -19.93 6.96
C GLY A 248 17.72 -19.36 7.05
N TYR A 249 18.53 -19.70 6.06
CA TYR A 249 19.87 -19.16 5.80
C TYR A 249 19.88 -17.63 5.94
N ARG A 250 20.77 -17.08 6.77
CA ARG A 250 20.88 -15.64 7.06
C ARG A 250 19.54 -14.97 7.40
N ASN A 251 18.72 -15.69 8.19
CA ASN A 251 17.38 -15.27 8.56
C ASN A 251 16.44 -14.99 7.36
N SER A 252 16.72 -15.59 6.21
CA SER A 252 16.04 -15.29 4.94
C SER A 252 16.16 -13.84 4.46
N ASN A 253 17.12 -13.05 4.97
CA ASN A 253 17.34 -11.68 4.50
C ASN A 253 17.90 -11.63 3.07
N GLU A 254 18.47 -12.74 2.62
CA GLU A 254 19.15 -12.87 1.34
C GLU A 254 18.72 -14.19 0.67
N PRO A 255 18.65 -14.23 -0.67
CA PRO A 255 18.43 -15.48 -1.39
C PRO A 255 19.60 -16.45 -1.15
N LEU A 256 19.36 -17.75 -1.36
CA LEU A 256 20.43 -18.73 -1.37
C LEU A 256 21.46 -18.40 -2.46
N PRO A 257 22.77 -18.47 -2.15
CA PRO A 257 23.80 -18.05 -3.08
C PRO A 257 23.79 -18.89 -4.37
N ASP A 258 23.98 -18.22 -5.52
CA ASP A 258 24.50 -18.88 -6.72
C ASP A 258 26.02 -18.91 -6.60
N VAL A 259 26.55 -20.03 -6.12
CA VAL A 259 27.98 -20.19 -5.86
C VAL A 259 28.82 -20.13 -7.13
N THR A 260 28.23 -20.38 -8.31
CA THR A 260 28.94 -20.31 -9.59
C THR A 260 29.14 -18.87 -10.07
N ALA A 261 28.28 -17.97 -9.64
CA ALA A 261 28.40 -16.53 -9.87
C ALA A 261 29.18 -15.83 -8.74
N THR A 262 29.03 -16.30 -7.50
CA THR A 262 29.56 -15.64 -6.29
C THR A 262 31.03 -15.97 -6.04
N ILE A 263 31.43 -17.23 -6.22
CA ILE A 263 32.77 -17.70 -5.86
C ILE A 263 33.66 -17.72 -7.10
N ASP A 264 34.85 -17.15 -6.99
CA ASP A 264 35.87 -17.14 -8.04
C ASP A 264 36.16 -18.57 -8.55
N PRO A 265 36.04 -18.86 -9.87
CA PRO A 265 36.30 -20.17 -10.45
C PRO A 265 37.68 -20.77 -10.15
N SER A 266 38.68 -19.96 -9.80
CA SER A 266 40.00 -20.44 -9.38
C SER A 266 40.00 -21.18 -8.03
N ARG A 267 38.93 -21.02 -7.23
CA ARG A 267 38.72 -21.73 -5.96
C ARG A 267 37.84 -22.99 -6.12
N PHE A 268 37.66 -23.45 -7.36
CA PHE A 268 36.90 -24.67 -7.66
C PHE A 268 37.85 -25.85 -7.78
N VAL A 269 37.61 -26.88 -6.98
CA VAL A 269 38.29 -28.17 -7.07
C VAL A 269 37.34 -29.15 -7.73
N THR A 270 37.57 -29.43 -9.02
CA THR A 270 36.73 -30.34 -9.80
C THR A 270 37.17 -31.79 -9.60
N VAL A 271 36.22 -32.66 -9.25
CA VAL A 271 36.45 -34.10 -9.04
C VAL A 271 35.57 -34.89 -10.01
N ALA A 272 36.13 -35.93 -10.61
CA ALA A 272 35.43 -36.91 -11.44
C ALA A 272 35.43 -38.27 -10.74
N PRO A 273 34.43 -39.14 -10.97
CA PRO A 273 34.38 -40.44 -10.31
C PRO A 273 35.54 -41.32 -10.79
N THR A 274 36.03 -42.17 -9.89
CA THR A 274 37.08 -43.14 -10.16
C THR A 274 36.52 -44.55 -10.22
N ALA A 275 37.33 -45.51 -10.68
CA ALA A 275 36.95 -46.90 -10.63
C ALA A 275 37.20 -47.45 -9.21
N GLY A 276 36.13 -47.73 -8.46
CA GLY A 276 36.21 -48.22 -7.08
C GLY A 276 35.77 -47.16 -6.07
N ASP A 277 36.32 -47.18 -4.86
CA ASP A 277 35.95 -46.27 -3.78
C ASP A 277 36.55 -44.87 -3.96
N ASP A 278 35.68 -43.85 -3.98
CA ASP A 278 35.98 -42.44 -4.16
C ASP A 278 36.14 -41.67 -2.84
N MET A 279 35.84 -42.29 -1.68
CA MET A 279 35.80 -41.62 -0.39
C MET A 279 37.04 -40.76 -0.10
N ALA A 280 38.24 -41.33 -0.26
CA ALA A 280 39.49 -40.61 0.00
C ALA A 280 39.75 -39.46 -0.98
N ASN A 281 39.35 -39.61 -2.25
CA ASN A 281 39.51 -38.58 -3.27
C ASN A 281 38.56 -37.40 -3.01
N LEU A 282 37.31 -37.70 -2.67
CA LEU A 282 36.30 -36.70 -2.31
C LEU A 282 36.70 -35.94 -1.03
N GLN A 283 37.11 -36.66 0.03
CA GLN A 283 37.56 -36.01 1.26
C GLN A 283 38.80 -35.15 1.02
N SER A 284 39.77 -35.61 0.21
CA SER A 284 40.94 -34.79 -0.13
C SER A 284 40.58 -33.51 -0.88
N ALA A 285 39.54 -33.52 -1.71
CA ALA A 285 39.08 -32.31 -2.40
C ALA A 285 38.38 -31.34 -1.43
N ILE A 286 37.59 -31.87 -0.48
CA ILE A 286 37.01 -31.08 0.61
C ILE A 286 38.11 -30.45 1.46
N ASP A 287 39.12 -31.22 1.87
CA ASP A 287 40.24 -30.75 2.67
C ASP A 287 41.08 -29.70 1.92
N GLN A 288 41.23 -29.86 0.60
CA GLN A 288 41.91 -28.89 -0.25
C GLN A 288 41.17 -27.55 -0.28
N VAL A 289 39.84 -27.57 -0.48
CA VAL A 289 39.02 -26.36 -0.43
C VAL A 289 39.04 -25.74 0.96
N ALA A 290 38.96 -26.55 2.02
CA ALA A 290 39.05 -26.09 3.41
C ALA A 290 40.39 -25.40 3.73
N ALA A 291 41.46 -25.76 3.03
CA ALA A 291 42.77 -25.12 3.17
C ALA A 291 42.89 -23.77 2.46
N PHE A 292 42.00 -23.41 1.54
CA PHE A 292 41.99 -22.09 0.91
C PHE A 292 41.63 -21.01 1.94
N PRO A 293 42.21 -19.80 1.84
CA PRO A 293 41.81 -18.68 2.68
C PRO A 293 40.33 -18.35 2.45
N VAL A 294 39.64 -17.92 3.52
CA VAL A 294 38.27 -17.39 3.39
C VAL A 294 38.34 -16.10 2.57
N GLY A 295 37.58 -16.04 1.48
CA GLY A 295 37.48 -14.86 0.64
C GLY A 295 36.63 -13.77 1.29
N ALA A 296 36.64 -12.57 0.69
CA ALA A 296 35.78 -11.46 1.13
C ALA A 296 34.28 -11.76 0.97
N ASP A 297 33.95 -12.74 0.12
CA ASP A 297 32.61 -13.30 -0.07
C ASP A 297 32.17 -14.25 1.06
N GLY A 298 33.06 -14.56 2.02
CA GLY A 298 32.79 -15.48 3.12
C GLY A 298 32.99 -16.96 2.77
N TYR A 299 33.49 -17.27 1.57
CA TYR A 299 33.69 -18.65 1.10
C TYR A 299 35.17 -18.99 0.92
N ARG A 300 35.52 -20.25 1.14
CA ARG A 300 36.83 -20.81 0.80
C ARG A 300 36.86 -21.35 -0.63
N GLY A 301 35.78 -21.97 -1.08
CA GLY A 301 35.70 -22.50 -2.44
C GLY A 301 34.63 -23.56 -2.61
N VAL A 302 34.65 -24.19 -3.79
CA VAL A 302 33.66 -25.21 -4.20
C VAL A 302 34.38 -26.51 -4.54
N VAL A 303 33.92 -27.62 -3.97
CA VAL A 303 34.19 -28.96 -4.50
C VAL A 303 33.13 -29.25 -5.56
N GLN A 304 33.53 -29.18 -6.83
CA GLN A 304 32.64 -29.41 -7.96
C GLN A 304 32.75 -30.86 -8.44
N LEU A 305 31.72 -31.66 -8.21
CA LEU A 305 31.63 -33.02 -8.73
C LEU A 305 31.11 -32.98 -10.16
N THR A 306 31.71 -33.74 -11.07
CA THR A 306 31.14 -33.97 -12.40
C THR A 306 29.98 -34.96 -12.33
N ALA A 307 29.20 -35.09 -13.42
CA ALA A 307 28.27 -36.20 -13.57
C ALA A 307 29.00 -37.54 -13.40
N GLY A 308 28.33 -38.48 -12.74
CA GLY A 308 28.87 -39.80 -12.48
C GLY A 308 28.41 -40.40 -11.16
N GLU A 309 28.71 -41.69 -10.99
CA GLU A 309 28.46 -42.40 -9.74
C GLU A 309 29.78 -42.52 -8.96
N TYR A 310 29.79 -42.02 -7.73
CA TYR A 310 30.92 -42.03 -6.82
C TYR A 310 30.64 -43.03 -5.68
N HIS A 311 31.52 -43.99 -5.46
CA HIS A 311 31.34 -44.96 -4.38
C HIS A 311 31.96 -44.42 -3.10
N VAL A 312 31.21 -44.44 -1.99
CA VAL A 312 31.67 -43.91 -0.71
C VAL A 312 31.58 -45.00 0.35
N SER A 313 32.73 -45.60 0.67
CA SER A 313 32.81 -46.71 1.61
C SER A 313 32.51 -46.32 3.07
N ASP A 314 32.72 -45.06 3.44
CA ASP A 314 32.48 -44.54 4.79
C ASP A 314 31.74 -43.18 4.78
N GLN A 315 32.17 -42.18 5.54
CA GLN A 315 31.53 -40.88 5.71
C GLN A 315 32.41 -39.75 5.14
N LEU A 316 31.77 -38.76 4.48
CA LEU A 316 32.39 -37.49 4.12
C LEU A 316 32.14 -36.44 5.21
N THR A 317 33.13 -35.61 5.48
CA THR A 317 33.06 -34.58 6.52
C THR A 317 33.39 -33.20 5.98
N VAL A 318 32.54 -32.21 6.30
CA VAL A 318 32.78 -30.78 6.03
C VAL A 318 32.87 -30.06 7.36
N MET A 319 34.10 -29.65 7.74
CA MET A 319 34.41 -29.22 9.11
C MET A 319 34.88 -27.77 9.22
N ASP A 320 34.95 -27.05 8.11
CA ASP A 320 35.40 -25.66 8.02
C ASP A 320 34.34 -24.78 7.36
N SER A 321 34.26 -23.52 7.79
CA SER A 321 33.39 -22.50 7.19
C SER A 321 33.75 -22.24 5.72
N GLY A 322 32.75 -21.86 4.92
CA GLY A 322 32.93 -21.39 3.55
C GLY A 322 33.17 -22.51 2.52
N VAL A 323 32.95 -23.78 2.87
CA VAL A 323 33.14 -24.92 1.97
C VAL A 323 31.80 -25.33 1.36
N VAL A 324 31.75 -25.44 0.03
CA VAL A 324 30.56 -25.87 -0.70
C VAL A 324 30.84 -27.19 -1.43
N LEU A 325 29.99 -28.20 -1.25
CA LEU A 325 30.02 -29.46 -1.99
C LEU A 325 28.87 -29.48 -3.00
N ARG A 326 29.23 -29.51 -4.29
CA ARG A 326 28.28 -29.29 -5.38
C ARG A 326 28.40 -30.35 -6.47
N GLY A 327 27.29 -30.98 -6.84
CA GLY A 327 27.17 -31.82 -8.03
C GLY A 327 26.65 -31.08 -9.25
N VAL A 328 26.17 -31.81 -10.25
CA VAL A 328 25.55 -31.25 -11.47
C VAL A 328 24.06 -31.59 -11.62
N GLY A 329 23.49 -32.35 -10.68
CA GLY A 329 22.09 -32.75 -10.68
C GLY A 329 21.84 -33.91 -9.72
N ASP A 330 20.59 -34.08 -9.29
CA ASP A 330 20.13 -35.07 -8.30
C ASP A 330 19.28 -36.22 -8.92
N GLY A 331 19.28 -36.30 -10.25
CA GLY A 331 18.64 -37.38 -10.99
C GLY A 331 19.32 -38.74 -10.83
N ASP A 332 18.66 -39.78 -11.32
CA ASP A 332 19.12 -41.18 -11.25
C ASP A 332 20.04 -41.61 -12.41
N ASP A 333 20.26 -40.73 -13.40
CA ASP A 333 21.14 -40.99 -14.55
C ASP A 333 22.56 -40.44 -14.30
N PRO A 334 23.58 -41.31 -14.05
CA PRO A 334 24.94 -40.87 -13.80
C PRO A 334 25.62 -40.21 -15.01
N LEU A 335 25.02 -40.22 -16.21
CA LEU A 335 25.53 -39.47 -17.36
C LEU A 335 25.22 -37.98 -17.28
N THR A 336 24.22 -37.59 -16.50
CA THR A 336 23.73 -36.20 -16.42
C THR A 336 23.66 -35.68 -14.99
N SER A 337 23.75 -36.56 -13.98
CA SER A 337 23.62 -36.23 -12.56
C SER A 337 24.80 -36.76 -11.75
N THR A 338 24.97 -36.23 -10.54
CA THR A 338 26.00 -36.66 -9.57
C THR A 338 25.35 -37.59 -8.54
N ILE A 339 25.84 -38.83 -8.45
CA ILE A 339 25.33 -39.84 -7.52
C ILE A 339 26.41 -40.21 -6.52
N LEU A 340 26.18 -39.97 -5.23
CA LEU A 340 26.99 -40.49 -4.14
C LEU A 340 26.37 -41.79 -3.62
N ARG A 341 26.99 -42.93 -3.96
CA ARG A 341 26.55 -44.26 -3.53
C ARG A 341 27.28 -44.68 -2.26
N ALA A 342 26.58 -44.77 -1.14
CA ALA A 342 27.12 -45.29 0.11
C ALA A 342 27.22 -46.82 0.07
N THR A 343 28.44 -47.35 -0.08
CA THR A 343 28.69 -48.80 -0.25
C THR A 343 29.01 -49.52 1.07
N GLY A 344 29.42 -48.76 2.10
CA GLY A 344 29.73 -49.32 3.42
C GLY A 344 28.51 -49.85 4.19
N THR A 345 28.72 -50.93 4.94
CA THR A 345 27.67 -51.69 5.65
C THR A 345 27.51 -51.30 7.13
N THR A 346 27.87 -50.06 7.49
CA THR A 346 27.77 -49.53 8.86
C THR A 346 26.77 -48.38 8.91
N GLN A 347 26.09 -48.25 10.05
CA GLN A 347 25.23 -47.10 10.33
C GLN A 347 26.05 -45.83 10.52
N ARG A 348 25.81 -44.84 9.66
CA ARG A 348 26.48 -43.54 9.62
C ARG A 348 25.70 -42.57 8.74
N SER A 349 25.95 -41.29 8.91
CA SER A 349 25.54 -40.26 7.95
C SER A 349 26.52 -40.30 6.76
N LEU A 350 26.05 -40.20 5.53
CA LEU A 350 26.92 -40.20 4.35
C LEU A 350 27.73 -38.89 4.27
N ILE A 351 27.09 -37.76 4.55
CA ILE A 351 27.72 -36.44 4.69
C ILE A 351 27.43 -35.90 6.08
N LEU A 352 28.49 -35.57 6.82
CA LEU A 352 28.44 -34.90 8.12
C LEU A 352 29.00 -33.48 7.99
N VAL A 353 28.18 -32.49 8.34
CA VAL A 353 28.56 -31.07 8.29
C VAL A 353 28.68 -30.52 9.70
N GLY A 354 29.86 -30.02 10.05
CA GLY A 354 30.14 -29.47 11.36
C GLY A 354 30.42 -30.52 12.44
N GLN A 355 30.96 -30.05 13.56
CA GLN A 355 31.36 -30.93 14.65
C GLN A 355 30.13 -31.52 15.37
N PRO A 356 30.06 -32.85 15.58
CA PRO A 356 28.96 -33.49 16.33
C PRO A 356 29.10 -33.33 17.86
N SER A 357 29.64 -32.19 18.29
CA SER A 357 29.93 -31.88 19.69
C SER A 357 29.87 -30.36 19.94
N GLY A 358 29.88 -29.98 21.22
CA GLY A 358 29.71 -28.59 21.64
C GLY A 358 28.24 -28.18 21.78
N TRP A 359 28.04 -27.11 22.54
CA TRP A 359 26.74 -26.50 22.87
C TRP A 359 26.94 -25.02 23.21
N ALA A 360 25.85 -24.26 23.18
CA ALA A 360 25.82 -22.91 23.73
C ALA A 360 26.23 -22.90 25.21
N SER A 361 27.26 -22.11 25.53
CA SER A 361 27.76 -21.91 26.89
C SER A 361 27.57 -20.46 27.30
N GLY A 362 26.98 -20.23 28.47
CA GLY A 362 26.78 -18.89 29.01
C GLY A 362 28.10 -18.19 29.34
N VAL A 363 28.13 -16.87 29.12
CA VAL A 363 29.19 -15.98 29.53
C VAL A 363 28.98 -15.58 30.99
N SER A 364 30.05 -15.54 31.78
CA SER A 364 29.96 -15.22 33.21
C SER A 364 29.54 -13.77 33.45
N ASN A 365 28.77 -13.51 34.52
CA ASN A 365 28.30 -12.18 34.94
C ASN A 365 27.38 -11.45 33.94
N THR A 366 26.77 -12.18 33.01
CA THR A 366 25.82 -11.61 32.03
C THR A 366 24.41 -12.19 32.20
N THR A 367 24.13 -12.93 33.27
CA THR A 367 22.81 -13.53 33.51
C THR A 367 21.96 -12.59 34.33
N HIS A 368 20.80 -12.21 33.79
CA HIS A 368 19.81 -11.35 34.45
C HIS A 368 18.44 -12.03 34.41
N ASN A 369 17.61 -11.75 35.41
CA ASN A 369 16.29 -12.36 35.55
C ASN A 369 15.26 -11.57 34.76
N ILE A 370 14.33 -12.29 34.15
CA ILE A 370 13.12 -11.69 33.59
C ILE A 370 12.21 -11.26 34.75
N ILE A 371 11.68 -10.04 34.68
CA ILE A 371 10.81 -9.49 35.74
C ILE A 371 9.33 -9.41 35.34
N ASP A 372 9.00 -9.64 34.06
CA ASP A 372 7.60 -9.74 33.64
C ASP A 372 6.92 -10.98 34.23
N LYS A 373 5.69 -10.82 34.74
CA LYS A 373 4.87 -11.92 35.27
C LYS A 373 4.56 -12.96 34.19
N TYR A 374 4.23 -12.47 32.99
CA TYR A 374 3.89 -13.27 31.83
C TYR A 374 4.50 -12.64 30.57
N ILE A 375 5.16 -13.46 29.76
CA ILE A 375 5.58 -13.08 28.41
C ILE A 375 4.82 -13.98 27.44
N PRO A 376 4.06 -13.42 26.49
CA PRO A 376 3.30 -14.22 25.54
C PRO A 376 4.17 -14.91 24.49
N VAL A 377 3.66 -16.01 23.93
CA VAL A 377 4.24 -16.56 22.70
C VAL A 377 4.09 -15.55 21.57
N GLY A 378 5.17 -15.33 20.82
CA GLY A 378 5.25 -14.32 19.77
C GLY A 378 5.96 -13.04 20.20
N ALA A 379 6.16 -12.79 21.51
CA ALA A 379 6.80 -11.57 22.01
C ALA A 379 8.22 -11.35 21.46
N THR A 380 8.56 -10.09 21.16
CA THR A 380 9.89 -9.66 20.66
C THR A 380 10.62 -8.75 21.65
N SER A 381 9.99 -8.37 22.77
CA SER A 381 10.66 -7.70 23.88
C SER A 381 10.27 -8.28 25.24
N LEU A 382 11.05 -7.95 26.27
CA LEU A 382 10.77 -8.24 27.67
C LEU A 382 11.55 -7.30 28.59
N ARG A 383 11.23 -7.29 29.88
CA ARG A 383 11.96 -6.58 30.92
C ARG A 383 12.82 -7.50 31.79
N VAL A 384 13.94 -6.96 32.24
CA VAL A 384 14.91 -7.64 33.09
C VAL A 384 15.30 -6.83 34.34
N ASP A 385 15.81 -7.50 35.36
CA ASP A 385 16.27 -6.82 36.59
C ASP A 385 17.52 -5.95 36.40
N SER A 386 18.29 -6.19 35.33
CA SER A 386 19.45 -5.38 34.95
C SER A 386 19.82 -5.61 33.49
N THR A 387 20.37 -4.59 32.83
CA THR A 387 20.94 -4.66 31.48
C THR A 387 22.47 -4.54 31.47
N ALA A 388 23.10 -4.59 32.65
CA ALA A 388 24.55 -4.46 32.80
C ALA A 388 25.31 -5.56 32.03
N ASN A 389 26.46 -5.22 31.46
CA ASN A 389 27.32 -6.15 30.69
C ASN A 389 26.69 -6.69 29.38
N TRP A 390 25.60 -6.08 28.90
CA TRP A 390 25.05 -6.31 27.57
C TRP A 390 25.26 -5.08 26.68
N SER A 391 25.24 -5.31 25.38
CA SER A 391 25.25 -4.27 24.35
C SER A 391 24.36 -4.71 23.18
N VAL A 392 23.86 -3.74 22.43
CA VAL A 392 23.17 -4.01 21.16
C VAL A 392 24.09 -4.82 20.23
N GLY A 393 23.53 -5.82 19.56
CA GLY A 393 24.25 -6.79 18.74
C GLY A 393 24.75 -8.04 19.49
N ASP A 394 24.66 -8.08 20.83
CA ASP A 394 25.11 -9.24 21.58
C ASP A 394 24.23 -10.49 21.31
N PRO A 395 24.83 -11.67 21.05
CA PRO A 395 24.11 -12.93 21.01
C PRO A 395 23.77 -13.39 22.43
N VAL A 396 22.50 -13.66 22.67
CA VAL A 396 21.96 -14.06 23.97
C VAL A 396 21.12 -15.34 23.87
N VAL A 397 21.02 -16.04 24.99
CA VAL A 397 20.02 -17.08 25.22
C VAL A 397 18.94 -16.52 26.13
N VAL A 398 17.69 -16.56 25.67
CA VAL A 398 16.51 -16.36 26.50
C VAL A 398 16.07 -17.73 26.99
N LYS A 399 16.32 -18.01 28.27
CA LYS A 399 16.09 -19.30 28.91
C LYS A 399 14.74 -19.32 29.63
N ARG A 400 13.84 -20.21 29.19
CA ARG A 400 12.66 -20.64 29.96
C ARG A 400 13.01 -21.88 30.79
N PRO A 401 12.89 -21.83 32.13
CA PRO A 401 13.13 -22.99 32.97
C PRO A 401 11.97 -23.99 32.85
N SER A 402 12.27 -25.27 33.06
CA SER A 402 11.27 -26.31 33.25
C SER A 402 11.26 -26.77 34.71
N THR A 403 10.53 -26.03 35.54
CA THR A 403 10.40 -26.31 36.97
C THR A 403 9.54 -27.56 37.24
N ALA A 404 9.58 -28.08 38.47
CA ALA A 404 8.74 -29.21 38.84
C ALA A 404 7.26 -28.83 38.77
N GLU A 405 6.95 -27.62 39.21
CA GLU A 405 5.62 -27.01 39.20
C GLU A 405 5.03 -27.00 37.78
N TRP A 406 5.82 -26.55 36.79
CA TRP A 406 5.39 -26.57 35.39
C TRP A 406 5.15 -27.98 34.88
N ILE A 407 6.09 -28.91 35.12
CA ILE A 407 6.00 -30.30 34.66
C ILE A 407 4.74 -30.99 35.22
N THR A 408 4.44 -30.77 36.51
CA THR A 408 3.21 -31.25 37.15
C THR A 408 1.97 -30.60 36.52
N ALA A 409 1.99 -29.29 36.25
CA ALA A 409 0.86 -28.58 35.66
C ALA A 409 0.45 -29.14 34.28
N ILE A 410 1.44 -29.58 33.49
CA ILE A 410 1.19 -30.23 32.18
C ILE A 410 1.06 -31.75 32.27
N GLY A 411 1.10 -32.34 33.47
CA GLY A 411 0.91 -33.76 33.76
C GLY A 411 2.03 -34.68 33.27
N MET A 412 3.24 -34.15 33.07
CA MET A 412 4.34 -34.90 32.45
C MET A 412 5.23 -35.64 33.46
N ASP A 413 4.94 -35.51 34.75
CA ASP A 413 5.47 -36.32 35.86
C ASP A 413 4.61 -37.57 36.18
N THR A 414 3.45 -37.70 35.53
CA THR A 414 2.44 -38.73 35.80
C THR A 414 2.01 -39.50 34.55
N ILE A 415 2.88 -39.59 33.54
CA ILE A 415 2.66 -40.32 32.30
C ILE A 415 2.34 -41.79 32.61
N PRO A 416 1.22 -42.36 32.11
CA PRO A 416 0.79 -43.70 32.47
C PRO A 416 1.77 -44.77 31.98
N PRO A 417 1.87 -45.94 32.64
CA PRO A 417 2.71 -47.04 32.17
C PRO A 417 2.24 -47.55 30.81
N ARG A 418 3.16 -48.10 30.01
CA ARG A 418 2.80 -48.74 28.74
C ARG A 418 2.10 -50.08 28.97
N SER A 419 1.13 -50.37 28.12
CA SER A 419 0.39 -51.64 28.14
C SER A 419 1.25 -52.85 27.75
N ASP A 420 2.34 -52.63 27.01
CA ASP A 420 3.30 -53.67 26.62
C ASP A 420 4.44 -53.87 27.63
N GLY A 421 4.41 -53.19 28.78
CA GLY A 421 5.44 -53.27 29.81
C GLY A 421 6.72 -52.51 29.49
N GLY A 422 6.78 -51.75 28.38
CA GLY A 422 7.91 -50.89 28.06
C GLY A 422 8.13 -49.77 29.08
N THR A 423 9.38 -49.34 29.24
CA THR A 423 9.75 -48.26 30.17
C THR A 423 9.17 -46.92 29.74
N VAL A 424 8.59 -46.19 30.70
CA VAL A 424 8.15 -44.81 30.57
C VAL A 424 9.01 -43.96 31.50
N ASN A 425 9.70 -42.97 30.93
CA ASN A 425 10.44 -41.98 31.69
C ASN A 425 9.51 -40.78 31.91
N GLN A 426 9.34 -40.39 33.17
CA GLN A 426 8.69 -39.14 33.52
C GLN A 426 9.60 -37.96 33.14
N TRP A 427 9.00 -36.79 32.94
CA TRP A 427 9.77 -35.57 32.70
C TRP A 427 10.34 -35.08 34.04
N GLU A 428 11.58 -34.59 34.00
CA GLU A 428 12.31 -34.17 35.20
C GLU A 428 12.62 -32.68 35.13
N PRO A 429 12.65 -31.96 36.26
CA PRO A 429 12.97 -30.53 36.27
C PRO A 429 14.37 -30.22 35.74
N GLY A 430 14.49 -29.07 35.08
CA GLY A 430 15.72 -28.50 34.54
C GLY A 430 16.43 -29.32 33.46
N GLY A 431 17.64 -28.87 33.10
CA GLY A 431 18.58 -29.60 32.25
C GLY A 431 18.01 -29.86 30.86
N ASN A 432 17.62 -31.11 30.59
CA ASN A 432 17.01 -31.50 29.33
C ASN A 432 15.69 -30.74 29.10
N PHE A 433 14.91 -30.56 30.17
CA PHE A 433 13.74 -29.69 30.42
C PHE A 433 13.69 -28.31 29.71
N ASP A 434 14.79 -27.56 29.82
CA ASP A 434 14.82 -26.10 29.66
C ASP A 434 14.77 -25.67 28.19
N HIS A 435 14.09 -24.54 27.89
CA HIS A 435 14.08 -23.97 26.54
C HIS A 435 15.07 -22.82 26.44
N LEU A 436 16.02 -22.92 25.51
CA LEU A 436 17.11 -21.97 25.30
C LEU A 436 17.01 -21.29 23.93
N TYR A 437 16.24 -20.21 23.84
CA TYR A 437 16.05 -19.47 22.59
C TYR A 437 17.27 -18.61 22.28
N GLU A 438 17.95 -18.88 21.16
CA GLU A 438 19.11 -18.08 20.73
C GLU A 438 18.61 -16.84 19.99
N ARG A 439 18.92 -15.64 20.50
CA ARG A 439 18.47 -14.33 19.97
C ARG A 439 19.65 -13.36 19.90
N VAL A 440 19.45 -12.26 19.21
CA VAL A 440 20.35 -11.10 19.19
C VAL A 440 19.61 -9.92 19.79
N ILE A 441 20.26 -9.18 20.69
CA ILE A 441 19.72 -7.92 21.22
C ILE A 441 19.75 -6.89 20.11
N THR A 442 18.60 -6.36 19.70
CA THR A 442 18.52 -5.27 18.71
C THR A 442 18.51 -3.90 19.37
N ARG A 443 17.99 -3.82 20.61
CA ARG A 443 17.88 -2.57 21.35
C ARG A 443 17.75 -2.79 22.86
N ILE A 444 18.17 -1.78 23.62
CA ILE A 444 18.07 -1.73 25.08
C ILE A 444 17.56 -0.36 25.50
N GLU A 445 16.47 -0.33 26.26
CA GLU A 445 15.90 0.89 26.84
C GLU A 445 15.59 0.66 28.31
N GLY A 446 16.43 1.19 29.19
CA GLY A 446 16.28 0.98 30.63
C GLY A 446 16.36 -0.50 30.99
N ASP A 447 15.24 -1.06 31.45
CA ASP A 447 15.08 -2.47 31.80
C ASP A 447 14.49 -3.33 30.66
N ARG A 448 14.03 -2.72 29.56
CA ARG A 448 13.47 -3.41 28.40
C ARG A 448 14.55 -3.76 27.37
N VAL A 449 14.47 -4.97 26.84
CA VAL A 449 15.39 -5.50 25.82
C VAL A 449 14.58 -6.05 24.65
N PHE A 450 15.02 -5.73 23.44
CA PHE A 450 14.38 -6.11 22.18
C PHE A 450 15.22 -7.16 21.44
N PHE A 451 14.56 -8.07 20.74
CA PHE A 451 15.20 -9.19 20.04
C PHE A 451 14.88 -9.22 18.56
N ASN A 452 15.84 -9.74 17.78
CA ASN A 452 15.73 -9.91 16.33
C ASN A 452 14.63 -10.89 15.86
N ALA A 453 14.00 -11.64 16.78
CA ALA A 453 12.99 -12.64 16.44
C ALA A 453 12.12 -13.02 17.65
N PRO A 454 10.87 -13.45 17.42
CA PRO A 454 9.92 -13.72 18.49
C PRO A 454 10.23 -14.95 19.34
N LEU A 455 9.77 -14.96 20.59
CA LEU A 455 9.87 -16.10 21.52
C LEU A 455 8.76 -17.13 21.25
N MET A 456 9.11 -18.41 21.18
CA MET A 456 8.21 -19.48 20.70
C MET A 456 7.48 -20.25 21.82
N SER A 457 7.55 -19.75 23.04
CA SER A 457 6.75 -20.23 24.16
C SER A 457 6.52 -19.07 25.11
N SER A 458 5.41 -19.12 25.83
CA SER A 458 5.16 -18.19 26.91
C SER A 458 6.07 -18.46 28.12
N PHE A 459 6.39 -17.41 28.85
CA PHE A 459 7.15 -17.46 30.10
C PHE A 459 6.24 -17.01 31.22
N GLN A 460 6.18 -17.77 32.30
CA GLN A 460 5.33 -17.48 33.45
C GLN A 460 6.17 -17.43 34.72
N GLN A 461 6.03 -16.37 35.50
CA GLN A 461 6.77 -16.20 36.75
C GLN A 461 6.46 -17.31 37.77
N GLU A 462 5.21 -17.80 37.82
CA GLU A 462 4.83 -18.94 38.66
C GLU A 462 5.59 -20.24 38.34
N TYR A 463 6.11 -20.38 37.11
CA TYR A 463 6.91 -21.51 36.67
C TYR A 463 8.41 -21.21 36.65
N GLY A 464 8.84 -20.15 37.34
CA GLY A 464 10.24 -19.73 37.45
C GLY A 464 10.64 -18.60 36.50
N GLY A 465 9.70 -18.03 35.75
CA GLY A 465 9.92 -16.89 34.87
C GLY A 465 10.91 -17.23 33.75
N GLY A 466 12.08 -16.59 33.81
CA GLY A 466 13.21 -16.95 32.97
C GLY A 466 14.42 -16.08 33.20
N THR A 467 15.47 -16.35 32.42
CA THR A 467 16.74 -15.60 32.49
C THR A 467 17.23 -15.32 31.09
N VAL A 468 17.95 -14.21 30.93
CA VAL A 468 18.66 -13.89 29.69
C VAL A 468 20.15 -13.86 30.00
N PHE A 469 20.97 -14.40 29.10
CA PHE A 469 22.43 -14.33 29.24
C PHE A 469 23.15 -14.40 27.89
N ARG A 470 24.28 -13.70 27.78
CA ARG A 470 25.17 -13.84 26.62
C ARG A 470 25.74 -15.24 26.54
N TYR A 471 25.94 -15.76 25.34
CA TYR A 471 26.50 -17.10 25.14
C TYR A 471 27.57 -17.13 24.05
N THR A 472 28.35 -18.21 24.04
CA THR A 472 29.24 -18.56 22.94
C THR A 472 28.97 -19.99 22.49
N PHE A 473 28.92 -20.22 21.18
CA PHE A 473 28.91 -21.55 20.58
C PHE A 473 29.65 -21.50 19.23
N PRO A 474 30.83 -22.12 19.10
CA PRO A 474 31.54 -22.16 17.83
C PRO A 474 30.76 -23.03 16.82
N ARG A 475 30.28 -22.41 15.75
CA ARG A 475 29.68 -23.08 14.60
C ARG A 475 30.49 -22.73 13.35
N ILE A 476 30.60 -23.67 12.42
CA ILE A 476 31.05 -23.31 11.07
C ILE A 476 29.91 -22.61 10.33
N GLU A 477 30.22 -21.85 9.29
CA GLU A 477 29.21 -21.06 8.57
C GLU A 477 29.46 -20.99 7.07
N ASN A 478 28.44 -20.54 6.31
CA ASN A 478 28.47 -20.44 4.86
C ASN A 478 28.82 -21.78 4.18
N VAL A 479 28.12 -22.86 4.57
CA VAL A 479 28.32 -24.22 4.05
C VAL A 479 27.13 -24.65 3.20
N GLY A 480 27.40 -25.17 2.00
CA GLY A 480 26.38 -25.59 1.04
C GLY A 480 26.55 -27.03 0.57
N ILE A 481 25.46 -27.80 0.49
CA ILE A 481 25.41 -29.11 -0.18
C ILE A 481 24.34 -29.05 -1.28
N GLU A 482 24.72 -29.19 -2.54
CA GLU A 482 23.74 -28.98 -3.63
C GLU A 482 23.93 -29.81 -4.89
N ASN A 483 22.80 -30.09 -5.58
CA ASN A 483 22.73 -30.76 -6.89
C ASN A 483 23.28 -32.20 -6.87
N ILE A 484 22.90 -33.01 -5.87
CA ILE A 484 23.45 -34.34 -5.63
C ILE A 484 22.35 -35.35 -5.26
N ARG A 485 22.43 -36.55 -5.83
CA ARG A 485 21.68 -37.73 -5.38
C ARG A 485 22.51 -38.58 -4.42
N GLY A 486 22.00 -38.86 -3.22
CA GLY A 486 22.53 -39.86 -2.30
C GLY A 486 21.79 -41.19 -2.44
N VAL A 487 22.51 -42.31 -2.54
CA VAL A 487 21.92 -43.65 -2.57
C VAL A 487 22.63 -44.55 -1.58
N SER A 488 21.90 -45.14 -0.63
CA SER A 488 22.47 -46.18 0.24
C SER A 488 22.31 -47.57 -0.38
N ASP A 489 23.38 -48.35 -0.42
CA ASP A 489 23.29 -49.78 -0.70
C ASP A 489 22.71 -50.52 0.51
N PHE A 490 22.02 -51.64 0.26
CA PHE A 490 21.38 -52.45 1.29
C PHE A 490 21.28 -53.92 0.84
N ALA A 491 21.17 -54.85 1.79
CA ALA A 491 21.10 -56.30 1.50
C ALA A 491 19.66 -56.84 1.41
N SER A 492 18.69 -56.19 2.05
CA SER A 492 17.28 -56.61 2.05
C SER A 492 16.34 -55.43 2.37
N PRO A 493 15.02 -55.49 2.08
CA PRO A 493 14.09 -54.39 2.32
C PRO A 493 13.94 -53.93 3.79
N THR A 494 14.46 -54.71 4.75
CA THR A 494 14.48 -54.38 6.18
C THR A 494 15.90 -54.35 6.74
N ASP A 495 16.91 -54.26 5.86
CA ASP A 495 18.28 -54.09 6.30
C ASP A 495 18.43 -52.76 7.05
N GLU A 496 19.28 -52.75 8.08
CA GLU A 496 19.66 -51.54 8.80
C GLU A 496 21.19 -51.40 8.90
N ALA A 497 21.96 -52.33 8.32
CA ALA A 497 23.42 -52.31 8.28
C ALA A 497 23.92 -51.53 7.05
N HIS A 498 23.48 -50.27 6.93
CA HIS A 498 23.88 -49.35 5.88
C HIS A 498 23.68 -47.89 6.33
N ALA A 499 23.96 -46.92 5.44
CA ALA A 499 23.92 -45.50 5.78
C ALA A 499 22.52 -45.08 6.28
N THR A 500 22.50 -44.34 7.38
CA THR A 500 21.26 -43.95 8.07
C THR A 500 20.74 -42.60 7.61
N THR A 501 21.63 -41.65 7.36
CA THR A 501 21.27 -40.28 6.99
C THR A 501 22.04 -39.89 5.74
N PHE A 502 21.39 -39.23 4.78
CA PHE A 502 22.15 -38.69 3.66
C PHE A 502 23.00 -37.49 4.12
N ILE A 503 22.35 -36.40 4.57
CA ILE A 503 23.01 -35.18 5.01
C ILE A 503 22.62 -34.88 6.46
N GLU A 504 23.62 -34.84 7.34
CA GLU A 504 23.44 -34.48 8.75
C GLU A 504 24.19 -33.19 9.09
N LEU A 505 23.45 -32.18 9.55
CA LEU A 505 23.96 -30.87 9.89
C LEU A 505 24.08 -30.75 11.42
N GLN A 506 25.31 -30.57 11.92
CA GLN A 506 25.66 -30.47 13.33
C GLN A 506 25.93 -29.02 13.73
N SER A 507 27.10 -28.69 14.31
CA SER A 507 27.48 -27.33 14.73
C SER A 507 27.78 -26.42 13.53
N VAL A 508 26.73 -26.05 12.79
CA VAL A 508 26.77 -25.18 11.62
C VAL A 508 25.69 -24.09 11.72
N GLN A 509 26.01 -22.89 11.28
CA GLN A 509 25.06 -21.79 11.08
C GLN A 509 25.11 -21.29 9.64
N ASP A 510 24.07 -20.61 9.16
CA ASP A 510 24.06 -20.02 7.81
C ASP A 510 24.48 -21.04 6.75
N ALA A 511 23.76 -22.15 6.69
CA ALA A 511 24.01 -23.23 5.74
C ALA A 511 22.78 -23.54 4.90
N TRP A 512 23.01 -24.16 3.74
CA TRP A 512 21.95 -24.61 2.86
C TRP A 512 22.16 -26.00 2.30
N VAL A 513 21.03 -26.66 2.04
CA VAL A 513 20.96 -27.89 1.25
C VAL A 513 19.97 -27.63 0.12
N ARG A 514 20.38 -27.79 -1.14
CA ARG A 514 19.49 -27.46 -2.27
C ARG A 514 19.53 -28.48 -3.40
N ASN A 515 18.38 -28.83 -3.95
CA ASN A 515 18.27 -29.72 -5.12
C ASN A 515 18.96 -31.06 -4.85
N VAL A 516 18.43 -31.82 -3.89
CA VAL A 516 19.01 -33.10 -3.46
C VAL A 516 17.98 -34.21 -3.36
N THR A 517 18.38 -35.42 -3.73
CA THR A 517 17.54 -36.61 -3.58
C THR A 517 18.25 -37.66 -2.72
N GLY A 518 17.64 -38.06 -1.61
CA GLY A 518 18.08 -39.19 -0.80
C GLY A 518 17.27 -40.45 -1.12
N GLN A 519 17.95 -41.58 -1.32
CA GLN A 519 17.29 -42.87 -1.59
C GLN A 519 17.83 -44.00 -0.69
N HIS A 520 16.92 -44.83 -0.18
CA HIS A 520 17.18 -46.00 0.67
C HIS A 520 17.74 -45.75 2.08
N PHE A 521 17.87 -44.52 2.54
CA PHE A 521 18.42 -44.23 3.87
C PHE A 521 17.49 -44.73 5.00
N VAL A 522 18.09 -45.20 6.11
CA VAL A 522 17.35 -45.77 7.26
C VAL A 522 16.54 -44.71 8.01
N PHE A 523 17.11 -43.52 8.16
CA PHE A 523 16.61 -42.44 9.01
C PHE A 523 16.16 -41.25 8.18
N ALA A 524 17.05 -40.43 7.62
CA ALA A 524 16.68 -39.15 7.02
C ALA A 524 17.41 -38.85 5.70
N THR A 525 16.76 -38.07 4.83
CA THR A 525 17.46 -37.39 3.74
C THR A 525 18.21 -36.19 4.30
N VAL A 526 17.54 -35.33 5.08
CA VAL A 526 18.20 -34.20 5.76
C VAL A 526 17.82 -34.16 7.23
N HIS A 527 18.85 -34.13 8.09
CA HIS A 527 18.69 -33.90 9.53
C HIS A 527 19.41 -32.63 9.95
N ALA A 528 18.65 -31.58 10.27
CA ALA A 528 19.15 -30.37 10.91
C ALA A 528 19.09 -30.53 12.43
N THR A 529 20.21 -30.85 13.06
CA THR A 529 20.25 -31.21 14.48
C THR A 529 20.07 -30.00 15.41
N SER A 530 19.98 -30.24 16.73
CA SER A 530 19.81 -29.19 17.76
C SER A 530 20.99 -28.21 17.85
N ARG A 531 22.04 -28.43 17.06
CA ARG A 531 23.24 -27.59 17.00
C ARG A 531 23.20 -26.61 15.83
N THR A 532 22.22 -26.71 14.93
CA THR A 532 22.12 -25.82 13.78
C THR A 532 21.44 -24.49 14.12
N LEU A 533 21.78 -23.45 13.36
CA LEU A 533 21.17 -22.12 13.43
C LEU A 533 21.03 -21.55 12.03
N ARG A 534 19.87 -21.03 11.61
CA ARG A 534 19.69 -20.38 10.28
C ARG A 534 20.07 -21.30 9.11
N VAL A 535 19.27 -22.34 8.89
CA VAL A 535 19.51 -23.34 7.82
C VAL A 535 18.33 -23.35 6.86
N THR A 536 18.61 -23.38 5.54
CA THR A 536 17.59 -23.63 4.52
C THR A 536 17.79 -24.98 3.84
N VAL A 537 16.75 -25.79 3.76
CA VAL A 537 16.67 -26.94 2.85
C VAL A 537 15.65 -26.60 1.77
N ASP A 538 16.04 -26.63 0.51
CA ASP A 538 15.20 -26.22 -0.62
C ASP A 538 15.24 -27.29 -1.72
N ASP A 539 14.08 -27.72 -2.22
CA ASP A 539 13.97 -28.71 -3.30
C ASP A 539 14.68 -30.03 -2.95
N ALA A 540 14.10 -30.78 -2.01
CA ALA A 540 14.69 -32.02 -1.51
C ALA A 540 13.70 -33.19 -1.50
N GLN A 541 14.20 -34.39 -1.84
CA GLN A 541 13.38 -35.60 -1.99
C GLN A 541 13.88 -36.76 -1.13
N SER A 542 12.95 -37.54 -0.59
CA SER A 542 13.21 -38.81 0.12
C SER A 542 12.47 -39.95 -0.54
N LEU A 543 13.22 -40.88 -1.14
CA LEU A 543 12.68 -41.97 -1.96
C LEU A 543 13.04 -43.35 -1.40
N ASP A 544 12.10 -44.29 -1.52
CA ASP A 544 12.29 -45.71 -1.18
C ASP A 544 13.08 -46.00 0.12
N PRO A 545 12.77 -45.42 1.29
CA PRO A 545 13.56 -45.66 2.51
C PRO A 545 13.61 -47.16 2.90
N VAL A 546 14.80 -47.65 3.25
CA VAL A 546 15.04 -49.06 3.61
C VAL A 546 15.35 -49.16 5.09
N SER A 547 14.44 -49.81 5.82
CA SER A 547 14.52 -50.09 7.26
C SER A 547 13.32 -50.93 7.69
N ILE A 548 13.32 -51.43 8.92
CA ILE A 548 12.05 -51.74 9.60
C ILE A 548 11.25 -50.45 9.86
N ILE A 549 9.93 -50.54 9.88
CA ILE A 549 9.02 -49.38 10.00
C ILE A 549 8.60 -49.15 11.46
N THR A 550 9.59 -49.01 12.36
CA THR A 550 9.34 -48.80 13.81
C THR A 550 10.40 -47.87 14.43
N GLY A 551 10.18 -47.27 15.59
CA GLY A 551 11.23 -46.53 16.34
C GLY A 551 11.86 -45.31 15.62
N ALA A 552 13.10 -44.91 15.89
CA ALA A 552 13.70 -43.76 15.20
C ALA A 552 14.18 -44.12 13.77
N ARG A 553 13.25 -44.29 12.81
CA ARG A 553 13.52 -44.65 11.40
C ARG A 553 12.50 -44.00 10.47
N ARG A 554 12.94 -43.71 9.23
CA ARG A 554 12.16 -43.09 8.15
C ARG A 554 11.57 -41.73 8.53
N TYR A 555 12.44 -40.84 8.98
CA TYR A 555 12.19 -39.42 9.27
C TYR A 555 12.84 -38.56 8.16
N PRO A 556 12.34 -38.60 6.92
CA PRO A 556 12.88 -37.92 5.74
C PRO A 556 13.51 -36.54 6.01
N PHE A 557 12.71 -35.65 6.62
CA PHE A 557 13.07 -34.27 6.90
C PHE A 557 12.82 -34.00 8.37
N THR A 558 13.90 -33.80 9.11
CA THR A 558 13.82 -33.61 10.56
C THR A 558 14.60 -32.40 11.03
N ILE A 559 13.90 -31.57 11.83
CA ILE A 559 14.42 -30.34 12.44
C ILE A 559 14.50 -30.53 13.95
N ASP A 560 15.67 -30.29 14.52
CA ASP A 560 15.92 -30.14 15.95
C ASP A 560 16.49 -28.74 16.30
N GLY A 561 17.00 -27.99 15.31
CA GLY A 561 17.64 -26.67 15.48
C GLY A 561 16.69 -25.47 15.59
N GLN A 562 17.23 -24.27 15.36
CA GLN A 562 16.47 -22.99 15.40
C GLN A 562 16.67 -22.22 14.08
N PHE A 563 15.65 -21.46 13.66
CA PHE A 563 15.65 -20.71 12.40
C PHE A 563 15.86 -21.61 11.17
N VAL A 564 15.27 -22.80 11.17
CA VAL A 564 15.38 -23.74 10.06
C VAL A 564 14.16 -23.62 9.15
N LEU A 565 14.40 -23.39 7.87
CA LEU A 565 13.41 -23.40 6.79
C LEU A 565 13.63 -24.64 5.94
N MET A 566 12.65 -25.53 5.82
CA MET A 566 12.67 -26.63 4.87
C MET A 566 11.50 -26.46 3.91
N ARG A 567 11.78 -26.25 2.62
CA ARG A 567 10.75 -25.92 1.63
C ARG A 567 10.87 -26.74 0.34
N ASN A 568 9.77 -26.83 -0.39
CA ASN A 568 9.68 -27.57 -1.67
C ASN A 568 10.13 -29.03 -1.48
N LEU A 569 9.45 -29.75 -0.60
CA LEU A 569 9.88 -31.08 -0.16
C LEU A 569 8.98 -32.17 -0.72
N TYR A 570 9.58 -33.33 -1.03
CA TYR A 570 8.84 -34.54 -1.40
C TYR A 570 9.31 -35.75 -0.59
N SER A 571 8.36 -36.53 -0.07
CA SER A 571 8.64 -37.79 0.63
C SER A 571 7.68 -38.89 0.20
N GLU A 572 8.17 -40.11 0.11
CA GLU A 572 7.37 -41.32 -0.05
C GLU A 572 7.76 -42.41 0.95
N ASN A 573 6.79 -43.23 1.37
CA ASN A 573 7.00 -44.38 2.27
C ASN A 573 7.72 -44.02 3.59
N GLY A 574 7.68 -42.74 3.97
CA GLY A 574 8.17 -42.23 5.24
C GLY A 574 7.30 -42.74 6.39
N ARG A 575 7.83 -42.66 7.61
CA ARG A 575 6.99 -42.89 8.80
C ARG A 575 6.55 -41.58 9.42
N HIS A 576 7.48 -40.67 9.68
CA HIS A 576 7.15 -39.30 10.07
C HIS A 576 7.86 -38.41 9.06
N ASP A 577 7.13 -37.83 8.12
CA ASP A 577 7.74 -37.22 6.94
C ASP A 577 8.34 -35.85 7.21
N PHE A 578 7.56 -34.96 7.83
CA PHE A 578 8.00 -33.62 8.25
C PHE A 578 8.01 -33.53 9.78
N VAL A 579 9.21 -33.73 10.35
CA VAL A 579 9.36 -33.97 11.78
C VAL A 579 10.03 -32.80 12.46
N ASN A 580 9.29 -32.15 13.36
CA ASN A 580 9.93 -31.38 14.41
C ASN A 580 10.25 -32.33 15.57
N ASN A 581 11.51 -32.68 15.75
CA ASN A 581 11.93 -33.70 16.71
C ASN A 581 12.53 -33.05 17.98
N SER A 582 12.63 -33.80 19.07
CA SER A 582 12.96 -33.25 20.40
C SER A 582 13.98 -34.05 21.18
N SER A 583 14.89 -34.73 20.48
CA SER A 583 15.91 -35.51 21.17
C SER A 583 16.71 -34.65 22.17
N TRP A 584 16.98 -33.38 21.86
CA TRP A 584 17.61 -32.38 22.77
C TRP A 584 17.05 -30.94 22.61
N ARG A 585 15.79 -30.92 22.12
CA ARG A 585 14.74 -29.88 22.14
C ARG A 585 14.84 -28.71 21.19
N ASN A 586 13.88 -28.72 20.28
CA ASN A 586 13.70 -27.76 19.22
C ASN A 586 12.98 -26.49 19.70
N ARG A 587 13.53 -25.34 19.30
CA ARG A 587 13.16 -24.00 19.74
C ARG A 587 13.09 -23.12 18.50
N GLY A 588 11.90 -22.87 18.00
CA GLY A 588 11.72 -22.10 16.77
C GLY A 588 12.23 -20.65 16.82
N PRO A 589 11.94 -19.88 15.76
CA PRO A 589 11.02 -20.22 14.68
C PRO A 589 11.61 -21.29 13.75
N ASN A 590 10.79 -22.24 13.32
CA ASN A 590 11.13 -23.22 12.27
C ASN A 590 9.95 -23.35 11.30
N VAL A 591 10.23 -23.69 10.05
CA VAL A 591 9.22 -23.72 8.99
C VAL A 591 9.39 -24.95 8.12
N PHE A 592 8.30 -25.68 7.91
CA PHE A 592 8.12 -26.56 6.76
C PHE A 592 7.15 -25.87 5.79
N LEU A 593 7.59 -25.60 4.56
CA LEU A 593 6.83 -24.84 3.56
C LEU A 593 6.67 -25.65 2.27
N ASN A 594 5.44 -25.79 1.76
CA ASN A 594 5.19 -26.44 0.46
C ASN A 594 5.83 -27.83 0.36
N GLY A 595 5.34 -28.76 1.19
CA GLY A 595 5.84 -30.14 1.28
C GLY A 595 4.74 -31.16 0.98
N THR A 596 5.09 -32.23 0.26
CA THR A 596 4.18 -33.34 -0.04
C THR A 596 4.73 -34.66 0.47
N ALA A 597 3.93 -35.41 1.22
CA ALA A 597 4.21 -36.77 1.66
C ALA A 597 3.16 -37.75 1.12
N VAL A 598 3.61 -38.88 0.56
CA VAL A 598 2.75 -39.94 0.02
C VAL A 598 3.13 -41.30 0.58
N ASP A 599 2.16 -42.22 0.63
CA ASP A 599 2.28 -43.53 1.24
C ASP A 599 2.81 -43.45 2.69
N SER A 600 2.40 -42.42 3.43
CA SER A 600 2.93 -42.12 4.75
C SER A 600 2.49 -43.18 5.76
N HIS A 601 3.42 -43.74 6.54
CA HIS A 601 3.12 -44.82 7.50
C HIS A 601 2.74 -44.34 8.90
N SER A 602 2.92 -43.05 9.20
CA SER A 602 2.46 -42.40 10.43
C SER A 602 2.34 -40.90 10.20
N SER A 603 2.37 -40.13 11.28
CA SER A 603 2.00 -38.74 11.30
C SER A 603 3.12 -37.77 10.93
N THR A 604 2.72 -36.64 10.34
CA THR A 604 3.53 -35.41 10.27
C THR A 604 3.25 -34.52 11.48
N GLY A 605 4.26 -33.80 11.97
CA GLY A 605 4.10 -32.89 13.10
C GLY A 605 5.21 -33.02 14.15
N PRO A 606 5.10 -32.31 15.28
CA PRO A 606 6.02 -32.43 16.40
C PRO A 606 5.99 -33.84 17.01
N HIS A 607 7.16 -34.44 17.17
CA HIS A 607 7.29 -35.85 17.49
C HIS A 607 7.16 -36.18 19.00
N GLN A 608 7.72 -35.36 19.90
CA GLN A 608 7.71 -35.60 21.37
C GLN A 608 8.25 -34.40 22.17
N ARG A 609 8.18 -34.43 23.51
CA ARG A 609 8.92 -33.62 24.50
C ARG A 609 9.00 -32.11 24.23
N TRP A 610 7.84 -31.49 24.00
CA TRP A 610 7.68 -30.04 23.98
C TRP A 610 8.56 -29.33 22.94
N SER A 611 8.52 -29.81 21.70
CA SER A 611 8.97 -28.98 20.59
C SER A 611 8.19 -27.65 20.56
N SER A 612 8.85 -26.53 20.25
CA SER A 612 8.19 -25.22 20.27
C SER A 612 8.39 -24.41 18.99
N GLY A 613 7.33 -23.77 18.50
CA GLY A 613 7.40 -22.78 17.42
C GLY A 613 7.74 -23.35 16.06
N THR A 614 6.85 -24.14 15.47
CA THR A 614 7.01 -24.58 14.08
C THR A 614 5.76 -24.33 13.28
N LEU A 615 5.97 -23.70 12.13
CA LEU A 615 4.97 -23.47 11.12
C LEU A 615 5.02 -24.61 10.10
N TYR A 616 3.90 -25.30 9.94
CA TYR A 616 3.62 -26.26 8.89
C TYR A 616 2.71 -25.56 7.88
N ASP A 617 3.32 -24.96 6.86
CA ASP A 617 2.67 -24.10 5.88
C ASP A 617 2.52 -24.86 4.56
N THR A 618 1.28 -24.98 4.07
CA THR A 618 0.95 -25.68 2.81
C THR A 618 1.48 -27.12 2.72
N ILE A 619 1.54 -27.81 3.85
CA ILE A 619 1.95 -29.22 3.92
C ILE A 619 0.79 -30.15 3.52
N THR A 620 1.05 -31.07 2.60
CA THR A 620 0.11 -32.09 2.15
C THR A 620 0.61 -33.49 2.52
N THR A 621 -0.25 -34.29 3.16
CA THR A 621 0.01 -35.71 3.45
C THR A 621 -1.26 -36.54 3.24
N ASP A 622 -1.09 -37.78 2.82
CA ASP A 622 -2.14 -38.80 2.73
C ASP A 622 -2.39 -39.56 4.04
N ASN A 623 -1.84 -39.08 5.15
CA ASN A 623 -2.07 -39.60 6.50
C ASN A 623 -2.50 -38.45 7.42
N LEU A 624 -2.14 -38.49 8.70
CA LEU A 624 -2.55 -37.52 9.70
C LEU A 624 -1.45 -36.50 10.04
N ILE A 625 -1.87 -35.28 10.35
CA ILE A 625 -1.04 -34.26 10.99
C ILE A 625 -1.42 -34.16 12.47
N GLU A 626 -0.44 -34.08 13.37
CA GLU A 626 -0.72 -34.00 14.81
C GLU A 626 0.21 -33.10 15.62
N ALA A 627 -0.35 -32.41 16.61
CA ALA A 627 0.36 -31.86 17.76
C ALA A 627 -0.50 -32.13 19.00
N ARG A 628 -0.15 -33.17 19.78
CA ARG A 628 -1.01 -33.68 20.86
C ARG A 628 -0.22 -34.19 22.05
N ASN A 629 -0.93 -34.49 23.14
CA ASN A 629 -0.37 -35.29 24.22
C ASN A 629 -0.25 -36.75 23.76
N ARG A 630 0.98 -37.22 23.59
CA ARG A 630 1.31 -38.60 23.18
C ARG A 630 1.55 -39.52 24.37
N GLY A 631 1.47 -38.99 25.60
CA GLY A 631 1.61 -39.72 26.85
C GLY A 631 2.75 -40.74 26.82
N ASN A 632 2.38 -42.00 26.96
CA ASN A 632 3.29 -43.13 27.09
C ASN A 632 3.79 -43.71 25.76
N PHE A 633 3.59 -43.02 24.64
CA PHE A 633 4.21 -43.42 23.37
C PHE A 633 5.74 -43.39 23.54
N GLY A 634 6.42 -44.32 22.86
CA GLY A 634 7.86 -44.50 23.01
C GLY A 634 8.30 -44.61 24.47
N SER A 635 9.26 -43.81 24.90
CA SER A 635 9.79 -43.87 26.26
C SER A 635 9.19 -42.83 27.22
N GLY A 636 7.97 -42.36 26.96
CA GLY A 636 7.40 -41.18 27.61
C GLY A 636 7.55 -39.93 26.75
N HIS A 637 6.95 -39.96 25.56
CA HIS A 637 6.97 -38.84 24.63
C HIS A 637 6.27 -37.59 25.19
N GLY A 638 5.17 -37.78 25.94
CA GLY A 638 4.41 -36.68 26.54
C GLY A 638 3.82 -35.73 25.49
N TRP A 639 3.73 -34.44 25.82
CA TRP A 639 3.32 -33.39 24.89
C TRP A 639 4.28 -33.31 23.69
N GLY A 640 3.72 -33.48 22.47
CA GLY A 640 4.48 -33.43 21.23
C GLY A 640 5.03 -32.05 20.93
N GLY A 641 4.17 -31.03 20.95
CA GLY A 641 4.56 -29.66 20.64
C GLY A 641 3.62 -28.60 21.18
N ALA A 642 4.15 -27.37 21.28
CA ALA A 642 3.49 -26.15 21.72
C ALA A 642 3.86 -24.98 20.79
N GLY A 643 2.97 -24.01 20.62
CA GLY A 643 3.19 -22.91 19.68
C GLY A 643 3.27 -23.37 18.22
N MET A 644 2.58 -24.47 17.87
CA MET A 644 2.59 -25.04 16.52
C MET A 644 1.51 -24.41 15.67
N VAL A 645 1.84 -24.04 14.44
CA VAL A 645 0.88 -23.46 13.49
C VAL A 645 0.76 -24.39 12.29
N PHE A 646 -0.45 -24.85 12.02
CA PHE A 646 -0.78 -25.59 10.80
C PHE A 646 -1.60 -24.67 9.90
N TRP A 647 -0.96 -24.16 8.84
CA TRP A 647 -1.51 -23.16 7.94
C TRP A 647 -1.74 -23.75 6.55
N ASN A 648 -2.99 -23.71 6.07
CA ASN A 648 -3.38 -24.27 4.77
C ASN A 648 -2.89 -25.72 4.55
N ALA A 649 -2.71 -26.48 5.63
CA ALA A 649 -2.23 -27.85 5.58
C ALA A 649 -3.37 -28.80 5.16
N ARG A 650 -3.01 -29.90 4.51
CA ARG A 650 -3.94 -30.90 3.99
C ARG A 650 -3.55 -32.29 4.48
N ALA A 651 -4.46 -32.94 5.18
CA ALA A 651 -4.27 -34.27 5.73
C ALA A 651 -5.58 -35.07 5.71
N GLU A 652 -5.53 -36.39 5.84
CA GLU A 652 -6.74 -37.18 6.08
C GLU A 652 -7.36 -36.84 7.44
N GLN A 653 -6.51 -36.69 8.47
CA GLN A 653 -6.91 -36.36 9.84
C GLN A 653 -5.99 -35.30 10.45
N LEU A 654 -6.57 -34.46 11.31
CA LEU A 654 -5.88 -33.45 12.10
C LEU A 654 -6.13 -33.75 13.58
N ILE A 655 -5.07 -34.03 14.35
CA ILE A 655 -5.14 -34.21 15.81
C ILE A 655 -4.29 -33.15 16.50
N VAL A 656 -4.91 -32.00 16.78
CA VAL A 656 -4.21 -30.85 17.37
C VAL A 656 -4.89 -30.47 18.69
N GLN A 657 -4.11 -30.41 19.74
CA GLN A 657 -4.54 -30.14 21.11
C GLN A 657 -3.67 -29.05 21.73
N ASN A 658 -4.25 -28.22 22.58
CA ASN A 658 -3.53 -27.22 23.36
C ASN A 658 -3.02 -27.83 24.67
N PRO A 659 -1.71 -27.72 24.97
CA PRO A 659 -1.21 -27.97 26.32
C PRO A 659 -1.86 -27.03 27.34
N GLN A 660 -1.86 -27.40 28.63
CA GLN A 660 -2.46 -26.60 29.70
C GLN A 660 -1.88 -25.17 29.78
N THR A 661 -0.63 -24.98 29.39
CA THR A 661 0.10 -23.72 29.52
C THR A 661 0.51 -23.12 28.16
N ALA A 662 -0.06 -23.59 27.04
CA ALA A 662 0.32 -23.14 25.69
C ALA A 662 -0.76 -23.42 24.64
N GLN A 663 -0.60 -22.82 23.46
CA GLN A 663 -1.55 -22.90 22.34
C GLN A 663 -0.91 -23.55 21.11
N ASN A 664 -1.75 -24.15 20.27
CA ASN A 664 -1.47 -24.65 18.93
C ASN A 664 -2.62 -24.20 18.02
N TRP A 665 -2.32 -23.94 16.75
CA TRP A 665 -3.25 -23.34 15.79
C TRP A 665 -3.48 -24.21 14.56
N VAL A 666 -4.72 -24.26 14.09
CA VAL A 666 -5.12 -24.89 12.82
C VAL A 666 -5.91 -23.86 12.02
N ILE A 667 -5.30 -23.33 10.96
CA ILE A 667 -5.83 -22.21 10.18
C ILE A 667 -5.92 -22.61 8.71
N GLY A 668 -7.08 -22.43 8.08
CA GLY A 668 -7.32 -22.77 6.66
C GLY A 668 -7.11 -24.24 6.28
N SER A 669 -6.78 -25.09 7.25
CA SER A 669 -6.33 -26.45 7.00
C SER A 669 -7.50 -27.38 6.73
N THR A 670 -7.29 -28.36 5.86
CA THR A 670 -8.30 -29.33 5.41
C THR A 670 -7.95 -30.74 5.90
N GLY A 671 -8.95 -31.46 6.38
CA GLY A 671 -8.84 -32.81 6.92
C GLY A 671 -9.89 -33.05 8.01
N THR A 672 -10.05 -34.29 8.47
CA THR A 672 -11.00 -34.54 9.57
C THR A 672 -10.36 -34.12 10.90
N LEU A 673 -10.89 -33.11 11.58
CA LEU A 673 -10.51 -32.81 12.96
C LEU A 673 -10.95 -33.95 13.89
N VAL A 674 -10.01 -34.56 14.60
CA VAL A 674 -10.25 -35.69 15.48
C VAL A 674 -9.97 -35.29 16.93
N ASN A 675 -11.01 -35.39 17.76
CA ASN A 675 -10.88 -35.22 19.22
C ASN A 675 -10.40 -36.52 19.88
N GLU A 676 -9.08 -36.68 19.98
CA GLU A 676 -8.45 -37.81 20.67
C GLU A 676 -8.52 -37.68 22.20
N THR A 677 -8.82 -38.78 22.90
CA THR A 677 -8.98 -38.80 24.36
C THR A 677 -8.18 -39.92 25.06
N ARG A 678 -7.28 -40.62 24.34
CA ARG A 678 -6.45 -41.71 24.86
C ARG A 678 -5.72 -41.37 26.16
N PHE A 679 -5.29 -40.12 26.33
CA PHE A 679 -4.61 -39.63 27.54
C PHE A 679 -5.44 -38.56 28.26
N GLY A 680 -6.76 -38.81 28.33
CA GLY A 680 -7.73 -37.87 28.88
C GLY A 680 -8.21 -36.85 27.83
N PRO A 681 -9.33 -36.15 28.11
CA PRO A 681 -9.72 -35.00 27.33
C PRO A 681 -8.65 -33.92 27.46
N GLN A 682 -8.25 -33.34 26.34
CA GLN A 682 -7.31 -32.23 26.29
C GLN A 682 -8.00 -31.00 25.71
N PRO A 683 -7.57 -29.78 26.07
CA PRO A 683 -8.04 -28.58 25.41
C PRO A 683 -7.86 -28.69 23.89
N PRO A 684 -8.88 -28.34 23.08
CA PRO A 684 -8.74 -28.35 21.63
C PRO A 684 -7.77 -27.25 21.17
N ALA A 685 -7.23 -27.39 19.95
CA ALA A 685 -6.49 -26.33 19.30
C ALA A 685 -7.33 -25.07 19.07
N THR A 686 -6.67 -23.93 18.88
CA THR A 686 -7.31 -22.75 18.30
C THR A 686 -7.53 -23.02 16.81
N VAL A 687 -8.77 -22.98 16.35
CA VAL A 687 -9.15 -23.32 14.98
C VAL A 687 -9.80 -22.12 14.31
N ASP A 688 -9.37 -21.79 13.10
CA ASP A 688 -9.96 -20.75 12.26
C ASP A 688 -10.01 -21.18 10.79
N ALA A 689 -11.06 -20.77 10.08
CA ALA A 689 -11.29 -21.11 8.67
C ALA A 689 -11.08 -22.60 8.31
N HIS A 690 -11.39 -23.54 9.20
CA HIS A 690 -11.17 -24.96 8.93
C HIS A 690 -11.97 -25.43 7.71
N ALA A 691 -11.33 -26.22 6.84
CA ALA A 691 -11.83 -26.69 5.54
C ALA A 691 -12.08 -25.60 4.50
N THR A 692 -11.72 -24.35 4.78
CA THR A 692 -11.71 -23.23 3.85
C THR A 692 -10.30 -22.65 3.82
N PRO A 693 -9.42 -23.09 2.90
CA PRO A 693 -8.06 -22.56 2.81
C PRO A 693 -8.04 -21.04 2.78
N ILE A 694 -7.14 -20.45 3.56
CA ILE A 694 -6.92 -19.00 3.55
C ILE A 694 -6.39 -18.59 2.19
N ASP A 695 -6.93 -17.51 1.68
CA ASP A 695 -6.46 -16.85 0.49
C ASP A 695 -6.19 -15.38 0.78
N PHE A 696 -4.92 -14.97 0.70
CA PHE A 696 -4.55 -13.58 0.91
C PHE A 696 -4.81 -12.69 -0.31
N GLY A 697 -5.11 -13.28 -1.49
CA GLY A 697 -5.25 -12.52 -2.73
C GLY A 697 -3.95 -11.87 -3.24
N ASP A 698 -2.81 -12.16 -2.62
CA ASP A 698 -1.50 -11.57 -2.92
C ASP A 698 -0.82 -12.31 -4.08
N PRO A 699 -0.60 -11.66 -5.25
CA PRO A 699 0.06 -12.30 -6.40
C PRO A 699 1.52 -12.71 -6.15
N GLN A 700 2.21 -12.07 -5.20
CA GLN A 700 3.57 -12.44 -4.78
C GLN A 700 3.57 -13.62 -3.80
N ASN A 701 2.39 -14.06 -3.36
CA ASN A 701 2.18 -15.19 -2.49
C ASN A 701 1.07 -16.12 -3.04
N PRO A 702 1.29 -16.76 -4.21
CA PRO A 702 0.24 -17.47 -4.94
C PRO A 702 -0.28 -18.74 -4.24
N THR A 703 0.42 -19.22 -3.20
CA THR A 703 -0.01 -20.35 -2.36
C THR A 703 -0.69 -19.88 -1.06
N SER A 704 -0.84 -18.57 -0.88
CA SER A 704 -1.37 -17.94 0.34
C SER A 704 -0.70 -18.50 1.60
N SER A 705 0.64 -18.57 1.55
CA SER A 705 1.51 -19.01 2.65
C SER A 705 1.64 -17.92 3.69
N LEU A 706 1.52 -18.27 4.97
CA LEU A 706 1.78 -17.33 6.06
C LEU A 706 3.26 -16.94 6.13
N PHE A 707 4.18 -17.90 5.97
CA PHE A 707 5.62 -17.60 5.97
C PHE A 707 5.97 -16.57 4.88
N VAL A 708 5.45 -16.76 3.67
CA VAL A 708 5.71 -15.85 2.55
C VAL A 708 5.11 -14.47 2.82
N ALA A 709 3.88 -14.38 3.34
CA ALA A 709 3.27 -13.09 3.70
C ALA A 709 4.08 -12.34 4.78
N GLN A 710 4.48 -13.04 5.85
CA GLN A 710 5.34 -12.48 6.90
C GLN A 710 6.70 -12.04 6.36
N HIS A 711 7.29 -12.85 5.48
CA HIS A 711 8.57 -12.54 4.83
C HIS A 711 8.47 -11.34 3.90
N ASN A 712 7.46 -11.27 3.04
CA ASN A 712 7.23 -10.14 2.14
C ASN A 712 7.05 -8.83 2.93
N GLN A 713 6.25 -8.85 4.00
CA GLN A 713 6.10 -7.68 4.88
C GLN A 713 7.44 -7.22 5.47
N ARG A 714 8.24 -8.15 5.99
CA ARG A 714 9.53 -7.80 6.58
C ARG A 714 10.54 -7.30 5.53
N MET A 715 10.48 -7.83 4.31
CA MET A 715 11.38 -7.42 3.22
C MET A 715 10.92 -6.16 2.49
N ALA A 716 9.71 -5.64 2.77
CA ALA A 716 9.27 -4.34 2.27
C ALA A 716 10.13 -3.18 2.85
N ASP A 717 10.63 -3.34 4.08
CA ASP A 717 11.64 -2.46 4.69
C ASP A 717 12.64 -3.32 5.49
N PRO A 718 13.67 -3.90 4.85
CA PRO A 718 14.59 -4.85 5.47
C PRO A 718 15.52 -4.19 6.50
N THR A 719 15.58 -2.85 6.52
CA THR A 719 16.34 -2.05 7.48
C THR A 719 15.54 -1.70 8.73
N ALA A 720 14.21 -1.88 8.69
CA ALA A 720 13.37 -1.56 9.83
C ALA A 720 13.60 -2.49 11.03
N GLU A 721 13.61 -1.90 12.20
CA GLU A 721 13.57 -2.59 13.49
C GLU A 721 12.12 -2.66 14.01
N THR A 722 11.69 -3.87 14.38
CA THR A 722 10.42 -4.06 15.11
C THR A 722 10.63 -3.83 16.60
N ARG A 723 9.86 -2.91 17.19
CA ARG A 723 9.89 -2.57 18.62
C ARG A 723 8.54 -2.83 19.26
N GLU A 724 8.51 -3.76 20.21
CA GLU A 724 7.31 -4.09 20.98
C GLU A 724 7.36 -3.46 22.38
N TYR A 725 6.42 -2.58 22.68
CA TYR A 725 6.24 -1.97 23.99
C TYR A 725 5.01 -2.57 24.66
N VAL A 726 5.11 -2.83 25.96
CA VAL A 726 4.01 -3.40 26.76
C VAL A 726 3.80 -2.54 28.00
N LEU A 727 2.56 -2.11 28.22
CA LEU A 727 2.09 -1.46 29.45
C LEU A 727 1.02 -2.35 30.10
N GLY A 728 0.92 -2.28 31.43
CA GLY A 728 0.17 -3.27 32.21
C GLY A 728 0.88 -4.62 32.26
N ASP A 729 0.13 -5.68 32.54
CA ASP A 729 0.58 -7.07 32.43
C ASP A 729 -0.53 -8.00 31.95
N PHE A 730 -0.16 -9.21 31.58
CA PHE A 730 -1.09 -10.20 31.03
C PHE A 730 -1.61 -11.11 32.15
N ASP A 731 -2.46 -10.59 33.03
CA ASP A 731 -2.95 -11.35 34.18
C ASP A 731 -4.47 -11.39 34.34
N LEU A 732 -5.19 -10.96 33.29
CA LEU A 732 -6.65 -11.01 33.20
C LEU A 732 -7.31 -10.03 34.19
N LEU A 733 -6.77 -8.81 34.28
CA LEU A 733 -7.21 -7.69 35.12
C LEU A 733 -7.18 -8.03 36.61
N ALA A 734 -6.11 -8.68 37.07
CA ALA A 734 -5.98 -9.20 38.41
C ALA A 734 -5.12 -8.29 39.29
N TYR A 735 -5.77 -7.38 40.03
CA TYR A 735 -5.07 -6.54 41.02
C TYR A 735 -4.26 -7.33 42.06
N ASP A 736 -2.93 -7.27 41.96
CA ASP A 736 -2.00 -7.95 42.88
C ASP A 736 -1.22 -6.99 43.81
N GLY A 737 -1.57 -5.70 43.80
CA GLY A 737 -1.18 -4.73 44.84
C GLY A 737 -0.61 -3.43 44.28
N SER A 738 -0.02 -2.62 45.16
CA SER A 738 0.53 -1.29 44.77
C SER A 738 1.89 -1.34 44.06
N ALA A 739 2.51 -2.52 43.96
CA ALA A 739 3.77 -2.74 43.26
C ALA A 739 3.56 -3.38 41.87
N SER A 740 2.30 -3.53 41.45
CA SER A 740 1.93 -4.07 40.16
C SER A 740 2.28 -3.11 39.02
N THR A 741 2.35 -3.63 37.80
CA THR A 741 2.63 -2.84 36.60
C THR A 741 1.42 -2.09 36.07
N ASP A 742 0.37 -2.05 36.88
CA ASP A 742 -0.98 -1.53 36.58
C ASP A 742 -1.08 -0.02 36.80
N SER A 743 -0.01 0.62 37.30
CA SER A 743 0.09 2.08 37.31
C SER A 743 0.63 2.54 35.96
N LEU A 744 -0.27 2.66 34.98
CA LEU A 744 0.11 3.06 33.63
C LEU A 744 0.72 4.48 33.62
N PRO A 745 1.85 4.70 32.91
CA PRO A 745 2.41 6.03 32.72
C PRO A 745 1.44 6.89 31.91
N VAL A 746 1.39 8.19 32.22
CA VAL A 746 0.60 9.18 31.48
C VAL A 746 1.43 10.44 31.32
N ASP A 747 1.44 11.00 30.13
CA ASP A 747 2.03 12.29 29.87
C ASP A 747 1.41 13.40 30.74
N PRO A 748 2.20 14.32 31.31
CA PRO A 748 1.65 15.44 32.07
C PRO A 748 0.73 16.35 31.26
N GLN A 749 1.02 16.61 29.98
CA GLN A 749 0.19 17.45 29.11
C GLN A 749 -1.09 16.69 28.73
N TRP A 750 -0.98 15.43 28.30
CA TRP A 750 -2.17 14.59 28.04
C TRP A 750 -3.09 14.50 29.25
N MET A 751 -2.53 14.29 30.45
CA MET A 751 -3.31 14.25 31.69
C MET A 751 -4.05 15.58 31.95
N SER A 752 -3.43 16.73 31.64
CA SER A 752 -4.08 18.04 31.75
C SER A 752 -5.27 18.17 30.79
N ASP A 753 -5.11 17.70 29.56
CA ASP A 753 -6.14 17.78 28.52
C ASP A 753 -7.30 16.82 28.82
N VAL A 754 -6.99 15.59 29.25
CA VAL A 754 -7.98 14.60 29.72
C VAL A 754 -8.73 15.12 30.95
N THR A 755 -8.06 15.81 31.88
CA THR A 755 -8.72 16.45 33.04
C THR A 755 -9.74 17.50 32.61
N THR A 756 -9.43 18.25 31.55
CA THR A 756 -10.35 19.23 30.97
C THR A 756 -11.55 18.54 30.31
N LEU A 757 -11.32 17.49 29.51
CA LEU A 757 -12.38 16.71 28.88
C LEU A 757 -13.29 16.02 29.92
N ALA A 758 -12.70 15.42 30.95
CA ALA A 758 -13.42 14.64 31.95
C ALA A 758 -14.42 15.48 32.74
N ALA A 759 -14.22 16.80 32.85
CA ALA A 759 -15.17 17.74 33.45
C ALA A 759 -15.71 17.31 34.85
N GLY A 760 -14.87 16.65 35.65
CA GLY A 760 -15.21 16.13 36.98
C GLY A 760 -15.52 14.63 37.04
N THR A 761 -15.60 13.93 35.91
CA THR A 761 -15.58 12.47 35.84
C THR A 761 -14.25 11.94 36.39
N PRO A 762 -14.23 10.87 37.20
CA PRO A 762 -12.99 10.28 37.70
C PRO A 762 -12.03 9.85 36.58
N ILE A 763 -10.73 10.05 36.81
CA ILE A 763 -9.64 9.60 35.95
C ILE A 763 -8.74 8.70 36.79
N ARG A 764 -8.49 7.46 36.35
CA ARG A 764 -7.63 6.51 37.05
C ARG A 764 -6.95 5.56 36.08
N SER A 765 -5.87 4.93 36.53
CA SER A 765 -5.42 3.70 35.88
C SER A 765 -6.44 2.58 36.11
N SER A 766 -6.63 1.74 35.11
CA SER A 766 -7.73 0.77 35.05
C SER A 766 -7.68 -0.29 36.15
N ASP A 767 -6.51 -0.88 36.39
CA ASP A 767 -6.34 -2.03 37.28
C ASP A 767 -5.81 -1.63 38.68
N GLN A 768 -6.19 -0.44 39.18
CA GLN A 768 -5.79 0.09 40.49
C GLN A 768 -6.96 0.11 41.50
N VAL A 769 -7.68 -1.00 41.70
CA VAL A 769 -8.82 -1.04 42.63
C VAL A 769 -8.66 -2.03 43.78
N THR A 770 -8.58 -1.46 44.98
CA THR A 770 -8.78 -2.19 46.23
C THR A 770 -10.22 -2.71 46.33
N ALA A 771 -10.41 -3.91 46.90
CA ALA A 771 -11.72 -4.54 47.08
C ALA A 771 -12.78 -3.56 47.65
N GLY A 772 -13.85 -3.32 46.88
CA GLY A 772 -15.01 -2.51 47.27
C GLY A 772 -15.15 -1.14 46.60
N GLN A 773 -14.23 -0.75 45.72
CA GLN A 773 -14.38 0.42 44.84
C GLN A 773 -14.86 0.01 43.44
N SER A 774 -15.79 0.76 42.85
CA SER A 774 -16.23 0.59 41.45
C SER A 774 -15.25 1.31 40.53
N THR A 775 -14.78 0.62 39.49
CA THR A 775 -14.04 1.20 38.35
C THR A 775 -14.95 1.74 37.26
N ASP A 776 -16.26 1.54 37.38
CA ASP A 776 -17.23 2.01 36.40
C ASP A 776 -17.43 3.53 36.45
N GLY A 777 -17.54 4.16 35.27
CA GLY A 777 -17.75 5.59 35.12
C GLY A 777 -16.47 6.42 35.23
N GLN A 778 -15.31 5.88 34.78
CA GLN A 778 -14.02 6.56 34.85
C GLN A 778 -13.25 6.48 33.54
N TYR A 779 -12.51 7.54 33.22
CA TYR A 779 -11.58 7.53 32.10
C TYR A 779 -10.24 6.87 32.48
N VAL A 780 -9.65 6.16 31.52
CA VAL A 780 -8.34 5.51 31.67
C VAL A 780 -7.35 6.07 30.64
N PRO A 781 -6.55 7.09 31.01
CA PRO A 781 -5.48 7.61 30.17
C PRO A 781 -4.18 6.83 30.38
N PHE A 782 -3.38 6.71 29.33
CA PHE A 782 -2.02 6.20 29.38
C PHE A 782 -1.21 6.67 28.17
N SER A 783 0.11 6.62 28.30
CA SER A 783 1.06 7.08 27.29
C SER A 783 2.16 6.05 27.11
N PHE A 784 2.40 5.60 25.88
CA PHE A 784 3.65 4.93 25.56
C PHE A 784 4.75 5.98 25.44
N GLN A 785 5.94 5.66 25.94
CA GLN A 785 7.15 6.43 25.70
C GLN A 785 8.21 5.50 25.12
N TYR A 786 8.86 5.95 24.07
CA TYR A 786 9.88 5.21 23.35
C TYR A 786 10.93 6.17 22.80
N ALA A 787 12.19 5.75 22.82
CA ALA A 787 13.22 6.56 22.21
C ALA A 787 13.21 6.38 20.69
N LEU A 788 13.48 7.48 19.99
CA LEU A 788 13.81 7.53 18.58
C LEU A 788 15.14 8.27 18.47
N ASP A 789 16.12 7.65 17.80
CA ASP A 789 17.35 8.35 17.45
C ASP A 789 17.06 9.44 16.39
N THR A 790 17.98 10.39 16.23
CA THR A 790 17.78 11.64 15.47
C THR A 790 17.15 11.48 14.08
N HIS A 791 17.44 10.37 13.39
CA HIS A 791 16.97 10.09 12.04
C HIS A 791 16.05 8.87 11.95
N GLU A 792 15.61 8.35 13.09
CA GLU A 792 14.66 7.24 13.15
C GLU A 792 13.23 7.72 12.93
N VAL A 793 12.51 6.99 12.09
CA VAL A 793 11.13 7.26 11.72
C VAL A 793 10.25 6.06 12.00
N VAL A 794 9.10 6.29 12.62
CA VAL A 794 8.06 5.27 12.85
C VAL A 794 7.32 5.03 11.54
N ARG A 795 7.76 4.03 10.76
CA ARG A 795 7.16 3.68 9.46
C ARG A 795 5.77 3.07 9.57
N SER A 796 5.52 2.30 10.62
CA SER A 796 4.21 1.73 10.89
C SER A 796 4.05 1.41 12.37
N ALA A 797 2.81 1.41 12.85
CA ALA A 797 2.50 1.10 14.23
C ALA A 797 1.17 0.35 14.35
N VAL A 798 1.12 -0.61 15.28
CA VAL A 798 -0.11 -1.34 15.63
C VAL A 798 -0.29 -1.27 17.14
N LEU A 799 -1.44 -0.76 17.57
CA LEU A 799 -1.87 -0.72 18.95
C LEU A 799 -2.82 -1.88 19.22
N SER A 800 -2.53 -2.67 20.26
CA SER A 800 -3.41 -3.74 20.71
C SER A 800 -3.75 -3.58 22.18
N LEU A 801 -5.01 -3.77 22.54
CA LEU A 801 -5.55 -3.56 23.89
C LEU A 801 -6.29 -4.81 24.37
N GLY A 802 -6.10 -5.16 25.65
CA GLY A 802 -6.95 -6.10 26.36
C GLY A 802 -7.99 -5.35 27.20
N LEU A 803 -9.26 -5.40 26.80
CA LEU A 803 -10.33 -4.61 27.42
C LEU A 803 -11.38 -5.47 28.13
N ARG A 804 -11.98 -4.95 29.21
CA ARG A 804 -13.13 -5.53 29.93
C ARG A 804 -14.16 -4.49 30.29
N GLY A 805 -15.42 -4.89 30.34
CA GLY A 805 -16.49 -4.03 30.84
C GLY A 805 -16.41 -3.87 32.36
N THR A 806 -16.69 -2.68 32.89
CA THR A 806 -16.67 -2.38 34.34
C THR A 806 -18.03 -2.47 35.02
N GLY A 807 -19.10 -2.75 34.26
CA GLY A 807 -20.46 -2.96 34.78
C GLY A 807 -21.51 -2.05 34.13
N GLY A 808 -21.11 -0.87 33.64
CA GLY A 808 -21.92 -0.01 32.78
C GLY A 808 -22.01 -0.53 31.34
N ALA A 809 -22.80 0.15 30.50
CA ALA A 809 -22.93 -0.21 29.09
C ALA A 809 -21.76 0.36 28.29
N THR A 810 -21.01 -0.50 27.60
CA THR A 810 -19.84 -0.11 26.79
C THR A 810 -20.18 0.17 25.33
N SER A 811 -21.46 0.15 24.93
CA SER A 811 -21.85 0.35 23.52
C SER A 811 -21.52 1.74 22.99
N ASP A 812 -21.47 2.72 23.89
CA ASP A 812 -21.20 4.14 23.58
C ASP A 812 -19.77 4.54 23.96
N ASP A 813 -18.95 3.58 24.44
CA ASP A 813 -17.55 3.83 24.78
C ASP A 813 -16.72 4.05 23.49
N SER A 814 -15.69 4.87 23.65
CA SER A 814 -14.74 5.21 22.59
C SER A 814 -13.31 5.11 23.11
N ILE A 815 -12.38 5.03 22.17
CA ILE A 815 -10.96 5.28 22.42
C ILE A 815 -10.56 6.58 21.73
N TRP A 816 -9.63 7.30 22.33
CA TRP A 816 -8.94 8.43 21.70
C TRP A 816 -7.47 8.10 21.61
N ILE A 817 -6.87 8.43 20.48
CA ILE A 817 -5.45 8.25 20.17
C ILE A 817 -5.00 9.62 19.71
N GLU A 818 -4.07 10.25 20.45
CA GLU A 818 -3.46 11.58 20.21
C GLU A 818 -4.41 12.79 20.26
N ASP A 819 -5.67 12.65 19.85
CA ASP A 819 -6.59 13.77 19.64
C ASP A 819 -7.93 13.56 20.36
N LEU A 820 -8.16 14.31 21.44
CA LEU A 820 -9.41 14.26 22.22
C LEU A 820 -10.65 14.71 21.44
N SER A 821 -10.47 15.42 20.31
CA SER A 821 -11.58 15.83 19.45
C SER A 821 -12.09 14.72 18.51
N ARG A 822 -11.35 13.60 18.41
CA ARG A 822 -11.62 12.50 17.46
C ARG A 822 -11.83 11.14 18.16
N PRO A 823 -12.94 10.96 18.91
CA PRO A 823 -13.29 9.66 19.46
C PRO A 823 -13.49 8.61 18.37
N ARG A 824 -12.94 7.41 18.57
CA ARG A 824 -13.23 6.21 17.78
C ARG A 824 -14.10 5.29 18.61
N SER A 825 -15.34 5.05 18.18
CA SER A 825 -16.22 4.15 18.92
C SER A 825 -15.69 2.73 18.86
N LEU A 826 -15.92 1.94 19.91
CA LEU A 826 -15.55 0.52 19.92
C LEU A 826 -16.16 -0.23 18.71
N ALA A 827 -17.39 0.12 18.34
CA ALA A 827 -18.06 -0.44 17.17
C ALA A 827 -17.35 -0.12 15.84
N SER A 828 -16.84 1.10 15.66
CA SER A 828 -16.07 1.46 14.44
C SER A 828 -14.73 0.72 14.33
N LEU A 829 -14.26 0.14 15.44
CA LEU A 829 -13.02 -0.61 15.52
C LEU A 829 -13.26 -2.14 15.57
N GLY A 830 -14.46 -2.58 15.17
CA GLY A 830 -14.80 -4.00 15.07
C GLY A 830 -15.35 -4.64 16.36
N VAL A 831 -15.36 -3.94 17.48
CA VAL A 831 -15.96 -4.42 18.74
C VAL A 831 -17.45 -4.08 18.75
N THR A 832 -18.24 -4.96 18.13
CA THR A 832 -19.69 -4.75 17.92
C THR A 832 -20.57 -5.22 19.08
N ALA A 833 -20.05 -6.09 19.95
CA ALA A 833 -20.72 -6.54 21.15
C ALA A 833 -20.23 -5.74 22.38
N PRO A 834 -21.09 -5.48 23.39
CA PRO A 834 -20.65 -4.92 24.66
C PRO A 834 -19.56 -5.78 25.30
N LEU A 835 -18.58 -5.13 25.93
CA LEU A 835 -17.46 -5.80 26.57
C LEU A 835 -17.94 -6.68 27.72
N SER A 836 -17.35 -7.87 27.83
CA SER A 836 -17.62 -8.78 28.93
C SER A 836 -17.01 -8.23 30.23
N THR A 837 -17.73 -8.38 31.34
CA THR A 837 -17.21 -8.06 32.69
C THR A 837 -16.35 -9.19 33.26
N SER A 838 -16.30 -10.35 32.59
CA SER A 838 -15.59 -11.54 33.07
C SER A 838 -14.54 -12.08 32.09
N GLU A 839 -14.55 -11.64 30.84
CA GLU A 839 -13.63 -12.09 29.80
C GLU A 839 -12.96 -10.88 29.15
N THR A 840 -11.64 -10.97 28.90
CA THR A 840 -10.91 -9.91 28.19
C THR A 840 -11.23 -9.99 26.70
N THR A 841 -11.78 -8.91 26.14
CA THR A 841 -11.93 -8.71 24.71
C THR A 841 -10.69 -8.01 24.19
N THR A 842 -10.09 -8.53 23.12
CA THR A 842 -8.93 -7.89 22.51
C THR A 842 -9.34 -6.99 21.36
N LEU A 843 -8.65 -5.86 21.23
CA LEU A 843 -8.82 -4.90 20.16
C LEU A 843 -7.46 -4.66 19.51
N THR A 844 -7.39 -4.69 18.18
CA THR A 844 -6.17 -4.37 17.41
C THR A 844 -6.50 -3.23 16.46
N VAL A 845 -5.68 -2.18 16.50
CA VAL A 845 -5.84 -0.95 15.73
C VAL A 845 -4.55 -0.73 14.95
N GLU A 846 -4.63 -0.76 13.63
CA GLU A 846 -3.55 -0.29 12.78
C GLU A 846 -3.53 1.25 12.79
N LEU A 847 -2.40 1.84 13.20
CA LEU A 847 -2.24 3.28 13.23
C LEU A 847 -1.81 3.75 11.85
N THR A 848 -2.50 4.76 11.31
CA THR A 848 -2.25 5.27 9.96
C THR A 848 -2.27 6.79 9.94
N SER A 849 -1.68 7.36 8.88
CA SER A 849 -1.76 8.79 8.59
C SER A 849 -1.31 9.65 9.78
N ARG A 850 -2.23 10.44 10.36
CA ARG A 850 -1.96 11.36 11.47
C ARG A 850 -1.48 10.67 12.74
N ASP A 851 -1.94 9.45 13.02
CA ASP A 851 -1.51 8.71 14.21
C ASP A 851 -0.01 8.41 14.14
N LEU A 852 0.49 8.05 12.96
CA LEU A 852 1.89 7.75 12.73
C LEU A 852 2.76 9.03 12.74
N ILE A 853 2.23 10.14 12.27
CA ILE A 853 2.92 11.44 12.35
C ILE A 853 3.04 11.89 13.81
N ALA A 854 1.97 11.76 14.58
CA ALA A 854 1.97 12.09 16.00
C ALA A 854 2.95 11.20 16.79
N ALA A 855 3.00 9.90 16.46
CA ALA A 855 3.95 8.94 17.03
C ALA A 855 5.44 9.28 16.80
N GLN A 856 5.76 10.26 15.94
CA GLN A 856 7.13 10.60 15.60
C GLN A 856 7.87 11.40 16.69
N ASP A 857 7.16 11.85 17.73
CA ASP A 857 7.74 12.56 18.88
C ASP A 857 8.31 11.62 19.97
N GLY A 858 8.21 10.30 19.76
CA GLY A 858 8.64 9.29 20.74
C GLY A 858 7.57 8.95 21.78
N GLN A 859 6.33 9.34 21.54
CA GLN A 859 5.20 9.15 22.44
C GLN A 859 3.99 8.59 21.70
N LEU A 860 3.08 7.92 22.43
CA LEU A 860 1.73 7.64 21.92
C LEU A 860 0.73 7.77 23.07
N ASP A 861 -0.13 8.77 23.02
CA ASP A 861 -1.13 9.08 24.03
C ASP A 861 -2.49 8.46 23.70
N VAL A 862 -3.05 7.76 24.68
CA VAL A 862 -4.31 7.01 24.53
C VAL A 862 -5.24 7.29 25.71
N LEU A 863 -6.54 7.35 25.43
CA LEU A 863 -7.61 7.44 26.41
C LEU A 863 -8.67 6.39 26.12
N ILE A 864 -9.10 5.66 27.15
CA ILE A 864 -10.22 4.72 27.08
C ILE A 864 -11.44 5.31 27.79
N GLY A 865 -12.62 5.04 27.21
CA GLY A 865 -13.94 5.47 27.67
C GLY A 865 -14.33 4.98 29.08
N GLN A 866 -15.51 5.41 29.53
CA GLN A 866 -15.86 5.43 30.96
C GLN A 866 -16.26 4.07 31.54
N HIS A 867 -16.64 3.11 30.70
CA HIS A 867 -17.19 1.81 31.12
C HIS A 867 -16.28 0.64 30.75
N SER A 868 -15.02 0.94 30.41
CA SER A 868 -14.03 -0.01 29.95
C SER A 868 -12.77 0.04 30.82
N ALA A 869 -12.31 -1.13 31.22
CA ALA A 869 -11.05 -1.36 31.89
C ALA A 869 -10.01 -1.88 30.89
N LEU A 870 -8.77 -1.41 31.01
CA LEU A 870 -7.56 -1.92 30.36
C LEU A 870 -6.83 -2.90 31.29
N ASP A 871 -6.52 -4.07 30.75
CA ASP A 871 -5.67 -5.11 31.34
C ASP A 871 -4.20 -4.84 30.93
N TRP A 872 -3.96 -4.87 29.62
CA TRP A 872 -2.66 -4.59 29.00
C TRP A 872 -2.84 -3.78 27.71
N ALA A 873 -1.80 -3.05 27.35
CA ALA A 873 -1.65 -2.41 26.04
C ALA A 873 -0.30 -2.78 25.42
N VAL A 874 -0.32 -3.16 24.14
CA VAL A 874 0.88 -3.48 23.36
C VAL A 874 0.97 -2.53 22.17
N LEU A 875 2.11 -1.87 22.01
CA LEU A 875 2.43 -1.04 20.84
C LEU A 875 3.57 -1.70 20.06
N ASN A 876 3.29 -2.10 18.82
CA ASN A 876 4.29 -2.65 17.90
C ASN A 876 4.65 -1.60 16.86
N LEU A 877 5.86 -1.05 16.96
CA LEU A 877 6.42 -0.11 15.99
C LEU A 877 7.32 -0.83 14.99
N SER A 878 7.32 -0.35 13.75
CA SER A 878 8.38 -0.58 12.77
C SER A 878 9.13 0.74 12.61
N VAL A 879 10.39 0.78 13.01
CA VAL A 879 11.20 1.99 13.00
C VAL A 879 12.34 1.82 12.01
N THR A 880 12.56 2.80 11.13
CA THR A 880 13.63 2.77 10.14
C THR A 880 14.45 4.07 10.23
N GLU A 881 15.73 4.01 9.94
CA GLU A 881 16.59 5.20 9.87
C GLU A 881 16.53 5.76 8.44
N LEU A 882 16.35 7.08 8.30
CA LEU A 882 16.42 7.76 7.00
C LEU A 882 17.72 8.53 6.87
N ASP A 883 18.43 8.33 5.77
CA ASP A 883 19.73 8.96 5.53
C ASP A 883 19.64 10.49 5.38
N VAL A 884 18.54 10.98 4.81
CA VAL A 884 18.28 12.40 4.55
C VAL A 884 16.79 12.72 4.59
N PHE A 885 16.47 13.95 4.96
CA PHE A 885 15.14 14.55 4.89
C PHE A 885 15.20 15.76 3.98
N ASP A 886 14.06 16.26 3.59
CA ASP A 886 13.90 17.56 2.95
C ASP A 886 13.33 18.52 4.01
N PHE A 887 14.07 19.56 4.36
CA PHE A 887 13.74 20.59 5.33
C PHE A 887 13.50 21.90 4.59
N GLY A 888 12.57 22.71 5.11
CA GLY A 888 12.52 24.11 4.70
C GLY A 888 13.71 24.89 5.28
N ASP A 889 13.91 26.11 4.78
CA ASP A 889 15.08 26.93 5.08
C ASP A 889 14.74 28.33 5.64
N ALA A 890 13.51 28.54 6.11
CA ALA A 890 13.03 29.83 6.63
C ALA A 890 14.01 30.50 7.61
N PRO A 891 14.01 31.85 7.70
CA PRO A 891 14.89 32.61 8.59
C PRO A 891 14.91 32.12 10.03
N ALA A 892 16.03 32.35 10.74
CA ALA A 892 16.27 31.80 12.08
C ALA A 892 15.27 32.20 13.18
N SER A 893 14.34 33.12 12.91
CA SER A 893 13.17 33.38 13.77
C SER A 893 12.15 32.23 13.75
N TYR A 894 12.09 31.48 12.64
CA TYR A 894 11.19 30.36 12.43
C TYR A 894 11.84 29.02 12.84
N PRO A 895 11.03 27.97 13.11
CA PRO A 895 11.54 26.62 13.32
C PRO A 895 11.99 25.98 12.01
N THR A 896 13.30 25.83 11.86
CA THR A 896 13.95 25.33 10.63
C THR A 896 14.81 24.11 10.92
N THR A 897 15.55 24.11 12.03
CA THR A 897 16.41 22.98 12.41
C THR A 897 15.64 21.87 13.11
N LEU A 898 16.17 20.65 13.08
CA LEU A 898 15.64 19.48 13.78
C LEU A 898 15.53 19.71 15.29
N ALA A 899 16.49 20.44 15.90
CA ALA A 899 16.45 20.79 17.32
C ALA A 899 15.28 21.72 17.69
N GLN A 900 14.68 22.39 16.70
CA GLN A 900 13.49 23.23 16.84
C GLN A 900 12.22 22.51 16.36
N ASP A 901 12.31 21.22 16.01
CA ASP A 901 11.29 20.46 15.29
C ASP A 901 10.88 21.12 13.97
N GLY A 902 11.86 21.62 13.21
CA GLY A 902 11.62 22.19 11.87
C GLY A 902 10.81 21.27 10.96
N ALA A 903 10.03 21.88 10.08
CA ALA A 903 9.28 21.15 9.07
C ALA A 903 10.24 20.33 8.22
N ARG A 904 9.98 19.02 8.13
CA ARG A 904 10.81 18.09 7.36
C ARG A 904 10.02 16.95 6.77
N HIS A 905 10.40 16.50 5.59
CA HIS A 905 9.75 15.43 4.85
C HIS A 905 10.74 14.31 4.58
N GLY A 906 10.30 13.06 4.62
CA GLY A 906 11.07 11.99 3.99
C GLY A 906 11.20 12.32 2.51
N ALA A 907 12.43 12.43 1.97
CA ALA A 907 12.72 12.90 0.61
C ALA A 907 12.31 11.90 -0.50
N THR A 908 11.04 11.51 -0.51
CA THR A 908 10.38 10.56 -1.41
C THR A 908 8.96 11.04 -1.73
N GLY A 909 8.29 10.46 -2.72
CA GLY A 909 6.90 10.82 -3.03
C GLY A 909 6.75 12.15 -3.79
N PRO A 910 5.64 12.90 -3.62
CA PRO A 910 5.32 14.10 -4.40
C PRO A 910 6.38 15.18 -4.22
N ARG A 911 6.52 16.08 -5.19
CA ARG A 911 7.46 17.20 -5.14
C ARG A 911 6.89 18.45 -5.81
N LEU A 912 7.36 19.62 -5.40
CA LEU A 912 7.10 20.93 -5.95
C LEU A 912 8.14 21.16 -7.06
N GLY A 913 7.68 21.26 -8.31
CA GLY A 913 8.58 21.45 -9.45
C GLY A 913 9.48 20.24 -9.78
N GLU A 914 10.56 20.51 -10.51
CA GLU A 914 11.39 19.50 -11.15
C GLU A 914 12.47 18.92 -10.25
N THR A 915 12.79 19.60 -9.15
CA THR A 915 13.85 19.20 -8.22
C THR A 915 13.30 18.98 -6.81
N ARG A 916 14.19 18.57 -5.93
CA ARG A 916 14.05 18.46 -4.47
C ARG A 916 15.45 18.21 -3.93
N ASP A 917 15.87 18.94 -2.92
CA ASP A 917 17.10 18.64 -2.20
C ASP A 917 16.85 17.80 -0.93
N ALA A 918 17.92 17.50 -0.23
CA ALA A 918 17.85 16.64 0.93
C ALA A 918 19.10 16.81 1.80
N GLU A 919 18.89 16.96 3.10
CA GLU A 919 19.90 17.23 4.09
C GLU A 919 19.62 16.49 5.40
N SER A 920 20.64 16.47 6.26
CA SER A 920 20.53 15.84 7.58
C SER A 920 19.87 16.73 8.63
N ASP A 921 19.83 18.05 8.38
CA ASP A 921 19.27 19.08 9.26
C ASP A 921 19.03 20.38 8.45
N GLY A 922 18.01 21.15 8.80
CA GLY A 922 17.63 22.38 8.08
C GLY A 922 18.61 23.53 8.29
N VAL A 923 18.74 24.41 7.28
CA VAL A 923 19.67 25.54 7.28
C VAL A 923 18.92 26.85 7.08
N ALA A 924 18.69 27.58 8.18
CA ALA A 924 18.00 28.86 8.11
C ALA A 924 18.75 29.92 7.27
N SER A 925 18.02 30.58 6.37
CA SER A 925 18.52 31.64 5.50
C SER A 925 17.67 32.90 5.63
N ALA A 926 18.26 34.09 5.45
CA ALA A 926 17.48 35.33 5.54
C ALA A 926 16.54 35.54 4.35
N GLY A 927 16.84 34.88 3.23
CA GLY A 927 16.09 34.96 1.99
C GLY A 927 15.00 33.90 1.85
N ALA A 928 15.05 32.82 2.63
CA ALA A 928 14.51 31.53 2.21
C ALA A 928 15.09 31.18 0.82
N ASP A 929 16.41 30.94 0.78
CA ASP A 929 17.25 30.73 -0.41
C ASP A 929 18.49 29.84 -0.17
N ALA A 930 18.52 29.03 0.91
CA ALA A 930 19.61 28.11 1.23
C ALA A 930 19.44 26.72 0.62
N ASP A 931 18.24 26.35 0.20
CA ASP A 931 17.83 25.13 -0.51
C ASP A 931 17.25 25.48 -1.90
N LEU A 932 16.66 24.49 -2.58
CA LEU A 932 16.10 24.66 -3.92
C LEU A 932 14.58 24.79 -3.88
N ASP A 933 14.09 26.03 -3.84
CA ASP A 933 12.67 26.31 -4.00
C ASP A 933 12.25 26.39 -5.47
N ASP A 934 11.44 25.43 -5.94
CA ASP A 934 10.88 25.45 -7.29
C ASP A 934 9.41 24.99 -7.40
N GLY A 935 8.74 25.37 -8.50
CA GLY A 935 7.35 24.96 -8.71
C GLY A 935 6.27 25.70 -7.90
N VAL A 936 6.60 26.57 -6.94
CA VAL A 936 5.64 27.49 -6.31
C VAL A 936 5.83 28.94 -6.80
N LEU A 937 4.71 29.62 -7.08
CA LEU A 937 4.72 31.05 -7.34
C LEU A 937 3.52 31.74 -6.68
N PHE A 938 3.80 32.57 -5.69
CA PHE A 938 2.77 33.42 -5.08
C PHE A 938 2.38 34.58 -6.01
N GLY A 939 1.08 34.74 -6.24
CA GLY A 939 0.51 35.92 -6.87
C GLY A 939 0.62 37.15 -5.97
N ALA A 940 0.20 38.32 -6.48
CA ALA A 940 0.27 39.56 -5.73
C ALA A 940 -0.61 39.52 -4.47
N ILE A 941 0.00 39.63 -3.29
CA ILE A 941 -0.69 39.66 -2.00
C ILE A 941 -1.05 41.11 -1.68
N ARG A 942 -2.28 41.51 -2.03
CA ARG A 942 -2.77 42.88 -1.85
C ARG A 942 -3.87 42.95 -0.81
N VAL A 943 -3.50 43.34 0.40
CA VAL A 943 -4.43 43.43 1.53
C VAL A 943 -5.44 44.54 1.24
N GLY A 944 -6.73 44.18 1.33
CA GLY A 944 -7.85 44.99 0.84
C GLY A 944 -8.58 44.34 -0.35
N HIS A 945 -7.94 43.42 -1.07
CA HIS A 945 -8.63 42.48 -1.96
C HIS A 945 -9.14 41.27 -1.17
N PRO A 946 -10.21 40.58 -1.63
CA PRO A 946 -10.78 39.45 -0.92
C PRO A 946 -9.89 38.20 -0.95
N MET A 947 -9.09 38.02 -2.01
CA MET A 947 -8.36 36.78 -2.28
C MET A 947 -7.04 37.05 -3.02
N ALA A 948 -6.11 36.10 -2.93
CA ALA A 948 -4.92 35.98 -3.77
C ALA A 948 -4.79 34.53 -4.29
N GLY A 949 -3.96 34.33 -5.32
CA GLY A 949 -3.65 33.02 -5.88
C GLY A 949 -2.22 32.61 -5.61
N VAL A 950 -1.97 31.31 -5.50
CA VAL A 950 -0.65 30.66 -5.52
C VAL A 950 -0.65 29.59 -6.59
N ASN A 951 0.38 29.60 -7.44
CA ASN A 951 0.59 28.52 -8.40
C ASN A 951 1.41 27.43 -7.73
N ILE A 952 1.01 26.17 -7.92
CA ILE A 952 1.67 24.97 -7.44
C ILE A 952 1.88 24.05 -8.64
N ASP A 953 3.11 23.63 -8.89
CA ASP A 953 3.47 22.64 -9.91
C ASP A 953 3.73 21.29 -9.24
N LEU A 954 2.73 20.40 -9.25
CA LEU A 954 2.90 19.07 -8.69
C LEU A 954 3.65 18.16 -9.66
N GLN A 955 4.76 17.59 -9.20
CA GLN A 955 5.49 16.57 -9.92
C GLN A 955 5.62 15.28 -9.09
N ASN A 956 6.05 14.20 -9.75
CA ASN A 956 6.28 12.87 -9.15
C ASN A 956 5.08 12.24 -8.40
N ALA A 957 3.86 12.74 -8.62
CA ALA A 957 2.61 12.15 -8.16
C ALA A 957 1.44 12.55 -9.06
N VAL A 958 0.40 11.71 -9.11
CA VAL A 958 -0.85 12.00 -9.84
C VAL A 958 -1.71 13.00 -9.06
N GLU A 959 -1.73 12.85 -7.75
CA GLU A 959 -2.41 13.72 -6.80
C GLU A 959 -1.61 13.79 -5.49
N ALA A 960 -1.75 14.92 -4.78
CA ALA A 960 -1.16 15.16 -3.47
C ALA A 960 -1.99 16.21 -2.72
N LYS A 961 -1.55 16.56 -1.51
CA LYS A 961 -2.14 17.62 -0.68
C LYS A 961 -1.08 18.65 -0.31
N VAL A 962 -1.46 19.93 -0.37
CA VAL A 962 -0.60 21.04 0.04
C VAL A 962 -1.17 21.76 1.27
N ASP A 963 -0.30 22.08 2.22
CA ASP A 963 -0.56 22.95 3.37
C ASP A 963 0.31 24.20 3.24
N VAL A 964 -0.29 25.39 3.39
CA VAL A 964 0.41 26.67 3.18
C VAL A 964 0.11 27.64 4.32
N TRP A 965 1.16 28.29 4.84
CA TRP A 965 1.08 29.35 5.83
C TRP A 965 1.75 30.63 5.33
N ILE A 966 1.24 31.78 5.74
CA ILE A 966 1.85 33.08 5.50
C ILE A 966 1.81 33.88 6.80
N ASP A 967 2.97 34.24 7.34
CA ASP A 967 3.10 35.07 8.56
C ASP A 967 2.62 36.50 8.25
N PHE A 968 1.32 36.74 8.41
CA PHE A 968 0.68 37.99 8.04
C PHE A 968 0.89 39.07 9.10
N ASP A 969 1.21 38.73 10.35
CA ASP A 969 1.41 39.70 11.43
C ASP A 969 2.89 40.05 11.70
N PHE A 970 3.82 39.35 11.04
CA PHE A 970 5.27 39.57 11.03
C PHE A 970 5.90 39.31 12.40
N ASP A 971 5.32 38.40 13.19
CA ASP A 971 5.83 38.06 14.51
C ASP A 971 6.95 37.02 14.51
N GLY A 972 7.25 36.42 13.35
CA GLY A 972 8.29 35.43 13.17
C GLY A 972 7.85 34.00 13.52
N THR A 973 6.54 33.76 13.60
CA THR A 973 5.94 32.44 13.83
C THR A 973 4.71 32.26 12.94
N TRP A 974 4.37 31.02 12.57
CA TRP A 974 3.12 30.74 11.87
C TRP A 974 2.05 30.27 12.86
N GLN A 975 1.01 31.08 13.02
CA GLN A 975 -0.11 30.79 13.90
C GLN A 975 -1.21 29.98 13.17
N PRO A 976 -2.10 29.26 13.87
CA PRO A 976 -3.17 28.50 13.22
C PRO A 976 -4.10 29.32 12.32
N ASN A 977 -4.30 30.62 12.61
CA ASN A 977 -5.09 31.56 11.80
C ASN A 977 -4.36 32.08 10.55
N GLU A 978 -3.11 31.69 10.35
CA GLU A 978 -2.27 32.09 9.21
C GLU A 978 -2.11 30.97 8.17
N GLN A 979 -2.74 29.81 8.42
CA GLN A 979 -2.87 28.76 7.42
C GLN A 979 -3.85 29.19 6.32
N VAL A 980 -3.33 29.43 5.12
CA VAL A 980 -4.12 29.89 3.96
C VAL A 980 -4.64 28.75 3.10
N LEU A 981 -3.95 27.60 3.12
CA LEU A 981 -4.39 26.34 2.51
C LEU A 981 -4.17 25.19 3.51
N SER A 982 -5.19 24.35 3.67
CA SER A 982 -5.15 23.20 4.59
C SER A 982 -5.58 21.94 3.85
N ALA A 983 -4.66 20.97 3.75
CA ALA A 983 -4.79 19.73 2.98
C ALA A 983 -5.43 19.96 1.60
N ALA A 984 -5.06 21.03 0.91
CA ALA A 984 -5.68 21.41 -0.35
C ALA A 984 -5.26 20.42 -1.45
N PRO A 985 -6.21 19.84 -2.21
CA PRO A 985 -5.88 18.87 -3.25
C PRO A 985 -5.13 19.52 -4.41
N VAL A 986 -4.08 18.85 -4.86
CA VAL A 986 -3.31 19.19 -6.06
C VAL A 986 -3.20 17.97 -6.96
N SER A 987 -3.16 18.19 -8.28
CA SER A 987 -3.02 17.18 -9.33
C SER A 987 -1.79 17.50 -10.18
N THR A 988 -1.26 16.51 -10.91
CA THR A 988 0.00 16.68 -11.66
C THR A 988 0.00 17.91 -12.56
N GLY A 989 1.10 18.65 -12.51
CA GLY A 989 1.35 19.85 -13.29
C GLY A 989 0.96 21.14 -12.58
N LEU A 990 1.11 22.25 -13.32
CA LEU A 990 0.88 23.59 -12.82
C LEU A 990 -0.61 23.90 -12.64
N GLN A 991 -0.96 24.35 -11.43
CA GLN A 991 -2.31 24.76 -11.08
C GLN A 991 -2.33 25.98 -10.15
N THR A 992 -3.36 26.81 -10.26
CA THR A 992 -3.56 27.97 -9.36
C THR A 992 -4.58 27.64 -8.28
N LEU A 993 -4.18 27.76 -7.02
CA LEU A 993 -5.06 27.69 -5.85
C LEU A 993 -5.31 29.11 -5.31
N ASN A 994 -6.57 29.42 -5.02
CA ASN A 994 -6.94 30.72 -4.43
C ASN A 994 -7.14 30.59 -2.91
N TYR A 995 -6.72 31.61 -2.17
CA TYR A 995 -6.90 31.72 -0.72
C TYR A 995 -7.38 33.11 -0.34
N ASN A 996 -8.06 33.21 0.81
CA ASN A 996 -8.58 34.48 1.31
C ASN A 996 -7.47 35.32 1.94
N LEU A 997 -7.53 36.63 1.76
CA LEU A 997 -6.63 37.57 2.42
C LEU A 997 -7.26 38.11 3.72
N PRO A 998 -6.44 38.43 4.74
CA PRO A 998 -6.94 39.16 5.91
C PRO A 998 -7.42 40.56 5.49
N ALA A 999 -8.39 41.11 6.23
CA ALA A 999 -8.93 42.44 5.95
C ALA A 999 -7.88 43.56 6.13
N SER A 1000 -6.88 43.34 6.99
CA SER A 1000 -5.75 44.24 7.22
C SER A 1000 -4.55 43.44 7.69
N ALA A 1001 -3.35 43.83 7.27
CA ALA A 1001 -2.07 43.30 7.72
C ALA A 1001 -0.99 44.39 7.52
N PRO A 1002 0.14 44.34 8.24
CA PRO A 1002 1.30 45.18 7.95
C PRO A 1002 1.77 45.03 6.49
N LEU A 1003 2.27 46.13 5.93
CA LEU A 1003 2.86 46.12 4.59
C LEU A 1003 4.36 45.86 4.69
N GLY A 1004 4.89 44.97 3.85
CA GLY A 1004 6.29 44.57 3.90
C GLY A 1004 6.51 43.14 3.41
N GLN A 1005 7.77 42.69 3.48
CA GLN A 1005 8.15 41.32 3.17
C GLN A 1005 8.05 40.44 4.42
N THR A 1006 7.44 39.27 4.27
CA THR A 1006 7.29 38.22 5.28
C THR A 1006 7.58 36.85 4.65
N ILE A 1007 7.44 35.76 5.40
CA ILE A 1007 7.75 34.40 4.95
C ILE A 1007 6.48 33.55 4.84
N ALA A 1008 6.37 32.83 3.72
CA ALA A 1008 5.40 31.77 3.53
C ALA A 1008 6.09 30.40 3.62
N ARG A 1009 5.39 29.41 4.14
CA ARG A 1009 5.82 27.99 4.13
C ARG A 1009 4.84 27.17 3.33
N VAL A 1010 5.34 26.31 2.46
CA VAL A 1010 4.58 25.37 1.64
C VAL A 1010 5.03 23.96 1.99
N ARG A 1011 4.09 23.10 2.39
CA ARG A 1011 4.36 21.69 2.65
C ARG A 1011 3.49 20.84 1.75
N LEU A 1012 4.13 20.02 0.91
CA LEU A 1012 3.47 19.09 0.00
C LEU A 1012 3.63 17.67 0.54
N SER A 1013 2.57 16.88 0.61
CA SER A 1013 2.65 15.45 0.97
C SER A 1013 1.49 14.66 0.40
N SER A 1014 1.56 13.33 0.47
CA SER A 1014 0.43 12.48 0.07
C SER A 1014 -0.79 12.61 1.00
N ILE A 1015 -0.56 12.90 2.28
CA ILE A 1015 -1.60 12.89 3.33
C ILE A 1015 -2.18 14.30 3.59
N GLY A 1016 -1.33 15.33 3.62
CA GLY A 1016 -1.69 16.70 4.01
C GLY A 1016 -2.16 16.85 5.46
N GLY A 1017 -2.62 18.06 5.80
CA GLY A 1017 -3.04 18.40 7.16
C GLY A 1017 -1.86 18.47 8.13
N LEU A 1018 -0.69 18.83 7.61
CA LEU A 1018 0.55 19.00 8.35
C LEU A 1018 0.50 20.27 9.21
N GLN A 1019 1.40 20.35 10.18
CA GLN A 1019 1.67 21.58 10.95
C GLN A 1019 2.81 22.37 10.28
N PRO A 1020 3.02 23.66 10.62
CA PRO A 1020 4.17 24.41 10.10
C PRO A 1020 5.53 23.87 10.61
N THR A 1021 5.51 22.95 11.56
CA THR A 1021 6.67 22.23 12.14
C THR A 1021 6.45 20.72 12.07
N GLY A 1022 7.48 19.92 12.39
CA GLY A 1022 7.34 18.47 12.51
C GLY A 1022 7.54 17.67 11.22
N PHE A 1023 7.51 16.35 11.36
CA PHE A 1023 7.79 15.38 10.30
C PHE A 1023 6.59 15.09 9.39
N ALA A 1024 6.88 14.78 8.11
CA ALA A 1024 5.96 14.12 7.18
C ALA A 1024 6.67 12.95 6.47
N PHE A 1025 5.93 11.87 6.20
CA PHE A 1025 6.49 10.63 5.64
C PHE A 1025 7.12 10.78 4.25
N ASP A 1026 6.56 11.67 3.46
CA ASP A 1026 6.89 11.90 2.06
C ASP A 1026 6.61 13.35 1.71
N GLY A 1027 7.14 13.79 0.57
CA GLY A 1027 6.87 15.09 0.02
C GLY A 1027 8.05 16.04 0.08
N GLU A 1028 7.73 17.32 0.30
CA GLU A 1028 8.67 18.42 0.25
C GLU A 1028 8.19 19.63 1.08
N VAL A 1029 9.12 20.40 1.60
CA VAL A 1029 8.96 21.68 2.30
C VAL A 1029 9.71 22.74 1.53
N GLU A 1030 9.04 23.84 1.21
CA GLU A 1030 9.68 25.02 0.63
C GLU A 1030 9.24 26.26 1.40
N ASP A 1031 10.13 27.23 1.50
CA ASP A 1031 9.89 28.50 2.17
C ASP A 1031 10.09 29.67 1.19
N TYR A 1032 9.23 30.68 1.24
CA TYR A 1032 9.25 31.76 0.25
C TYR A 1032 9.17 33.15 0.88
N PRO A 1033 10.01 34.10 0.46
CA PRO A 1033 9.79 35.50 0.77
C PRO A 1033 8.60 36.04 -0.03
N VAL A 1034 7.56 36.50 0.66
CA VAL A 1034 6.37 37.07 0.04
C VAL A 1034 6.18 38.54 0.42
N LEU A 1035 5.67 39.35 -0.51
CA LEU A 1035 5.50 40.79 -0.32
C LEU A 1035 4.03 41.15 -0.13
N VAL A 1036 3.69 41.63 1.06
CA VAL A 1036 2.36 42.16 1.40
C VAL A 1036 2.28 43.63 1.00
N GLN A 1037 1.35 43.95 0.10
CA GLN A 1037 1.15 45.28 -0.46
C GLN A 1037 -0.27 45.80 -0.18
N ALA A 1038 -0.46 47.11 -0.31
CA ALA A 1038 -1.79 47.70 -0.29
C ALA A 1038 -2.54 47.39 -1.60
N ALA A 1039 -3.87 47.23 -1.50
CA ALA A 1039 -4.74 47.25 -2.67
C ALA A 1039 -4.58 48.56 -3.48
N VAL A 1040 -4.72 48.45 -4.80
CA VAL A 1040 -4.61 49.60 -5.72
C VAL A 1040 -5.99 49.84 -6.33
N ALA A 1041 -6.51 51.06 -6.18
CA ALA A 1041 -7.79 51.45 -6.76
C ALA A 1041 -7.69 51.41 -8.30
N PRO A 1042 -8.76 50.99 -9.00
CA PRO A 1042 -8.77 51.04 -10.46
C PRO A 1042 -8.77 52.50 -10.95
N ASP A 1043 -8.18 52.76 -12.13
CA ASP A 1043 -8.16 54.08 -12.76
C ASP A 1043 -8.53 54.00 -14.26
N ILE A 1044 -8.82 55.15 -14.88
CA ILE A 1044 -9.13 55.26 -16.31
C ILE A 1044 -7.82 55.38 -17.11
N GLU A 1045 -7.60 54.45 -18.04
CA GLU A 1045 -6.47 54.47 -18.96
C GLU A 1045 -6.70 55.45 -20.11
N THR A 1046 -7.87 55.39 -20.78
CA THR A 1046 -8.21 56.28 -21.90
C THR A 1046 -9.71 56.48 -22.06
N ILE A 1047 -10.11 57.67 -22.54
CA ILE A 1047 -11.48 57.95 -23.03
C ILE A 1047 -11.38 58.37 -24.50
N VAL A 1048 -12.15 57.72 -25.36
CA VAL A 1048 -12.12 57.92 -26.82
C VAL A 1048 -13.52 58.23 -27.34
N ILE A 1049 -13.64 59.29 -28.13
CA ILE A 1049 -14.89 59.66 -28.81
C ILE A 1049 -14.92 58.98 -30.19
N ASN A 1050 -16.01 58.30 -30.53
CA ASN A 1050 -16.21 57.65 -31.84
C ASN A 1050 -14.98 56.89 -32.37
N ASP A 1051 -14.38 56.04 -31.55
CA ASP A 1051 -13.22 55.23 -31.96
C ASP A 1051 -12.04 56.05 -32.53
N GLY A 1052 -11.92 57.32 -32.13
CA GLY A 1052 -10.81 58.22 -32.47
C GLY A 1052 -10.98 58.99 -33.78
N GLN A 1053 -12.16 58.94 -34.40
CA GLN A 1053 -12.43 59.69 -35.63
C GLN A 1053 -12.33 61.21 -35.37
N PRO A 1054 -11.70 62.00 -36.28
CA PRO A 1054 -11.54 63.43 -36.10
C PRO A 1054 -12.86 64.21 -36.29
N GLN A 1055 -13.78 63.69 -37.10
CA GLN A 1055 -15.07 64.34 -37.37
C GLN A 1055 -15.92 64.50 -36.10
N ARG A 1056 -16.74 65.56 -36.06
CA ARG A 1056 -17.68 65.86 -34.97
C ARG A 1056 -19.10 66.11 -35.47
N SER A 1057 -19.38 65.74 -36.71
CA SER A 1057 -20.70 65.82 -37.33
C SER A 1057 -21.69 64.78 -36.79
N LEU A 1058 -21.19 63.59 -36.47
CA LEU A 1058 -21.92 62.50 -35.84
C LEU A 1058 -21.12 62.06 -34.62
N VAL A 1059 -21.73 61.97 -33.44
CA VAL A 1059 -21.10 61.42 -32.23
C VAL A 1059 -22.04 60.39 -31.64
N ASP A 1060 -21.75 59.11 -31.85
CA ASP A 1060 -22.66 58.00 -31.54
C ASP A 1060 -22.20 57.13 -30.36
N ARG A 1061 -20.94 57.27 -29.93
CA ARG A 1061 -20.40 56.53 -28.79
C ARG A 1061 -19.22 57.22 -28.07
N LEU A 1062 -18.98 56.77 -26.85
CA LEU A 1062 -17.74 56.94 -26.11
C LEU A 1062 -17.18 55.58 -25.70
N THR A 1063 -15.86 55.44 -25.72
CA THR A 1063 -15.17 54.24 -25.24
C THR A 1063 -14.27 54.62 -24.06
N VAL A 1064 -14.54 54.07 -22.88
CA VAL A 1064 -13.74 54.25 -21.66
C VAL A 1064 -12.99 52.96 -21.38
N LYS A 1065 -11.66 53.02 -21.41
CA LYS A 1065 -10.79 51.89 -21.06
C LYS A 1065 -10.22 52.11 -19.67
N PHE A 1066 -10.38 51.13 -18.79
CA PHE A 1066 -9.79 51.12 -17.44
C PHE A 1066 -8.42 50.45 -17.46
N ASP A 1067 -7.59 50.73 -16.46
CA ASP A 1067 -6.27 50.12 -16.31
C ASP A 1067 -6.30 48.67 -15.78
N SER A 1068 -7.50 48.20 -15.41
CA SER A 1068 -7.80 46.93 -14.76
C SER A 1068 -9.17 46.37 -15.21
N ASP A 1069 -9.47 45.13 -14.82
CA ASP A 1069 -10.76 44.46 -15.05
C ASP A 1069 -11.77 44.89 -13.98
N VAL A 1070 -12.49 45.99 -14.23
CA VAL A 1070 -13.42 46.60 -13.28
C VAL A 1070 -14.85 46.08 -13.44
N GLU A 1071 -15.54 45.96 -12.31
CA GLU A 1071 -17.00 45.85 -12.22
C GLU A 1071 -17.61 47.25 -12.32
N THR A 1072 -18.55 47.43 -13.27
CA THR A 1072 -19.23 48.71 -13.47
C THR A 1072 -20.63 48.52 -14.07
N SER A 1073 -21.42 49.59 -14.12
CA SER A 1073 -22.78 49.60 -14.69
C SER A 1073 -23.05 50.93 -15.40
N ALA A 1074 -24.12 50.99 -16.20
CA ALA A 1074 -24.49 52.24 -16.89
C ALA A 1074 -24.69 53.42 -15.93
N GLY A 1075 -25.07 53.16 -14.67
CA GLY A 1075 -25.21 54.19 -13.63
C GLY A 1075 -23.89 54.83 -13.17
N ALA A 1076 -22.73 54.24 -13.53
CA ALA A 1076 -21.42 54.80 -13.25
C ALA A 1076 -21.01 55.88 -14.27
N PHE A 1077 -21.78 56.11 -15.32
CA PHE A 1077 -21.45 57.06 -16.40
C PHE A 1077 -22.57 58.08 -16.56
N LEU A 1078 -22.22 59.37 -16.54
CA LEU A 1078 -23.15 60.47 -16.75
C LEU A 1078 -22.66 61.33 -17.90
N VAL A 1079 -23.40 61.39 -19.00
CA VAL A 1079 -23.12 62.33 -20.10
C VAL A 1079 -24.15 63.46 -20.05
N ARG A 1080 -23.70 64.71 -20.09
CA ARG A 1080 -24.58 65.90 -20.11
C ARG A 1080 -24.17 66.92 -21.15
N ASP A 1081 -25.16 67.59 -21.72
CA ASP A 1081 -24.95 68.84 -22.47
C ASP A 1081 -24.63 69.97 -21.47
N ARG A 1082 -23.49 70.63 -21.65
CA ARG A 1082 -22.98 71.66 -20.74
C ARG A 1082 -23.80 72.95 -20.80
N ALA A 1083 -24.41 73.27 -21.93
CA ALA A 1083 -25.19 74.49 -22.10
C ALA A 1083 -26.60 74.36 -21.53
N THR A 1084 -27.24 73.21 -21.72
CA THR A 1084 -28.63 72.98 -21.31
C THR A 1084 -28.75 72.24 -19.98
N GLY A 1085 -27.68 71.57 -19.53
CA GLY A 1085 -27.70 70.67 -18.38
C GLY A 1085 -28.50 69.39 -18.62
N GLN A 1086 -28.95 69.12 -19.85
CA GLN A 1086 -29.71 67.92 -20.19
C GLN A 1086 -28.79 66.70 -20.16
N GLN A 1087 -29.21 65.68 -19.41
CA GLN A 1087 -28.52 64.39 -19.36
C GLN A 1087 -28.87 63.53 -20.58
N VAL A 1088 -27.89 62.76 -21.04
CA VAL A 1088 -28.02 61.77 -22.11
C VAL A 1088 -28.20 60.40 -21.47
N ASP A 1089 -29.29 59.71 -21.81
CA ASP A 1089 -29.51 58.33 -21.39
C ASP A 1089 -28.54 57.41 -22.18
N LEU A 1090 -27.94 56.44 -21.49
CA LEU A 1090 -26.86 55.62 -22.03
C LEU A 1090 -27.23 54.13 -22.05
N SER A 1091 -26.73 53.42 -23.05
CA SER A 1091 -26.57 51.97 -23.06
C SER A 1091 -25.09 51.65 -22.89
N LEU A 1092 -24.78 50.68 -22.01
CA LEU A 1092 -23.41 50.26 -21.73
C LEU A 1092 -23.19 48.84 -22.26
N ALA A 1093 -22.14 48.67 -23.06
CA ALA A 1093 -21.53 47.38 -23.35
C ALA A 1093 -20.12 47.34 -22.75
N THR A 1094 -19.76 46.24 -22.10
CA THR A 1094 -18.42 46.02 -21.54
C THR A 1094 -17.78 44.81 -22.18
N GLU A 1095 -16.48 44.88 -22.41
CA GLU A 1095 -15.66 43.75 -22.85
C GLU A 1095 -14.29 43.78 -22.18
N ILE A 1096 -13.66 42.62 -22.02
CA ILE A 1096 -12.31 42.51 -21.46
C ILE A 1096 -11.32 42.39 -22.61
N GLN A 1097 -10.39 43.35 -22.70
CA GLN A 1097 -9.27 43.31 -23.63
C GLN A 1097 -7.95 43.29 -22.87
N ASN A 1098 -7.18 42.20 -22.97
CA ASN A 1098 -5.90 42.01 -22.29
C ASN A 1098 -5.97 42.24 -20.75
N GLY A 1099 -7.03 41.73 -20.10
CA GLY A 1099 -7.23 41.86 -18.66
C GLY A 1099 -7.70 43.24 -18.18
N LYS A 1100 -8.27 44.04 -19.09
CA LYS A 1100 -8.77 45.39 -18.81
C LYS A 1100 -10.17 45.58 -19.35
N THR A 1101 -11.03 46.27 -18.61
CA THR A 1101 -12.41 46.55 -19.03
C THR A 1101 -12.43 47.72 -20.02
N VAL A 1102 -13.09 47.49 -21.15
CA VAL A 1102 -13.44 48.51 -22.14
C VAL A 1102 -14.96 48.70 -22.09
N ALA A 1103 -15.39 49.86 -21.60
CA ALA A 1103 -16.79 50.28 -21.51
C ALA A 1103 -17.16 51.14 -22.73
N THR A 1104 -17.99 50.59 -23.62
CA THR A 1104 -18.57 51.30 -24.76
C THR A 1104 -19.94 51.85 -24.38
N LEU A 1105 -20.05 53.17 -24.36
CA LEU A 1105 -21.27 53.92 -24.08
C LEU A 1105 -21.90 54.34 -25.41
N THR A 1106 -23.09 53.86 -25.70
CA THR A 1106 -23.92 54.36 -26.82
C THR A 1106 -25.10 55.15 -26.28
N PHE A 1107 -25.61 56.09 -27.06
CA PHE A 1107 -26.64 57.02 -26.61
C PHE A 1107 -28.05 56.47 -26.88
N LEU A 1108 -28.99 56.69 -25.96
CA LEU A 1108 -30.40 56.35 -26.13
C LEU A 1108 -31.23 57.58 -26.55
N PRO A 1109 -32.44 57.40 -27.14
CA PRO A 1109 -33.27 58.52 -27.58
C PRO A 1109 -33.61 59.49 -26.45
N GLY A 1110 -33.38 60.79 -26.67
CA GLY A 1110 -33.66 61.81 -25.66
C GLY A 1110 -33.52 63.25 -26.17
N PRO A 1111 -33.80 64.25 -25.32
CA PRO A 1111 -33.77 65.67 -25.70
C PRO A 1111 -32.41 66.20 -26.18
N ALA A 1112 -31.31 65.56 -25.75
CA ALA A 1112 -29.93 65.89 -26.11
C ALA A 1112 -29.35 64.98 -27.22
N VAL A 1113 -30.18 64.11 -27.82
CA VAL A 1113 -29.81 63.13 -28.85
C VAL A 1113 -30.65 63.35 -30.11
N VAL A 1114 -30.05 63.12 -31.27
CA VAL A 1114 -30.70 63.01 -32.58
C VAL A 1114 -30.83 61.53 -32.88
N THR A 1115 -32.07 61.08 -33.12
CA THR A 1115 -32.34 59.73 -33.58
C THR A 1115 -32.55 59.77 -35.09
N HIS A 1116 -31.68 59.06 -35.79
CA HIS A 1116 -31.72 58.90 -37.24
C HIS A 1116 -32.79 57.87 -37.64
N THR A 1117 -33.25 57.92 -38.89
CA THR A 1117 -34.27 56.98 -39.40
C THR A 1117 -33.78 55.54 -39.40
N THR A 1118 -32.46 55.32 -39.54
CA THR A 1118 -31.78 54.03 -39.37
C THR A 1118 -31.81 53.47 -37.94
N GLY A 1119 -32.25 54.25 -36.95
CA GLY A 1119 -32.18 53.89 -35.54
C GLY A 1119 -30.86 54.25 -34.86
N GLN A 1120 -29.89 54.83 -35.59
CA GLN A 1120 -28.65 55.34 -35.00
C GLN A 1120 -28.94 56.55 -34.11
N HIS A 1121 -28.16 56.70 -33.04
CA HIS A 1121 -28.33 57.76 -32.04
C HIS A 1121 -27.04 58.56 -31.96
N SER A 1122 -27.11 59.84 -32.33
CA SER A 1122 -26.00 60.77 -32.20
C SER A 1122 -26.33 61.86 -31.21
N LEU A 1123 -25.34 62.41 -30.51
CA LEU A 1123 -25.51 63.64 -29.74
C LEU A 1123 -26.03 64.79 -30.64
N ARG A 1124 -26.82 65.69 -30.06
CA ARG A 1124 -27.19 66.98 -30.68
C ARG A 1124 -26.01 67.93 -30.72
N ASP A 1125 -26.15 69.02 -31.47
CA ASP A 1125 -25.05 70.00 -31.48
C ASP A 1125 -24.89 70.64 -30.11
N GLY A 1126 -23.68 70.62 -29.56
CA GLY A 1126 -23.38 71.14 -28.24
C GLY A 1126 -22.04 70.65 -27.69
N ASN A 1127 -21.61 71.24 -26.57
CA ASN A 1127 -20.47 70.77 -25.79
C ASN A 1127 -20.97 69.81 -24.72
N TYR A 1128 -20.30 68.67 -24.58
CA TYR A 1128 -20.71 67.61 -23.67
C TYR A 1128 -19.64 67.35 -22.61
N GLU A 1129 -20.08 66.81 -21.49
CA GLU A 1129 -19.23 66.35 -20.41
C GLU A 1129 -19.66 64.94 -20.02
N LEU A 1130 -18.70 64.03 -19.95
CA LEU A 1130 -18.82 62.72 -19.31
C LEU A 1130 -18.30 62.85 -17.87
N THR A 1131 -19.05 62.36 -16.90
CA THR A 1131 -18.56 62.08 -15.53
C THR A 1131 -18.61 60.57 -15.30
N VAL A 1132 -17.46 59.97 -14.99
CA VAL A 1132 -17.37 58.59 -14.50
C VAL A 1132 -17.39 58.63 -12.98
N ILE A 1133 -18.40 58.02 -12.37
CA ILE A 1133 -18.62 58.01 -10.92
C ILE A 1133 -17.70 56.96 -10.28
N GLY A 1134 -16.74 57.40 -9.48
CA GLY A 1134 -15.71 56.53 -8.92
C GLY A 1134 -16.26 55.40 -8.06
N SER A 1135 -17.28 55.68 -7.25
CA SER A 1135 -17.95 54.67 -6.42
C SER A 1135 -18.74 53.62 -7.22
N GLY A 1136 -18.99 53.86 -8.51
CA GLY A 1136 -19.66 52.94 -9.43
C GLY A 1136 -18.71 52.09 -10.28
N VAL A 1137 -17.40 52.23 -10.06
CA VAL A 1137 -16.34 51.48 -10.75
C VAL A 1137 -15.47 50.82 -9.67
N THR A 1138 -15.47 49.50 -9.61
CA THR A 1138 -14.74 48.77 -8.55
C THR A 1138 -13.87 47.65 -9.11
N PHE A 1139 -12.70 47.44 -8.51
CA PHE A 1139 -11.86 46.27 -8.76
C PHE A 1139 -11.61 45.53 -7.45
N GLY A 1140 -12.05 44.27 -7.35
CA GLY A 1140 -11.93 43.50 -6.12
C GLY A 1140 -12.59 44.16 -4.90
N GLY A 1141 -13.68 44.90 -5.09
CA GLY A 1141 -14.40 45.64 -4.06
C GLY A 1141 -13.82 47.02 -3.70
N LEU A 1142 -12.64 47.39 -4.22
CA LEU A 1142 -12.07 48.73 -4.07
C LEU A 1142 -12.56 49.65 -5.18
N ALA A 1143 -13.15 50.79 -4.81
CA ALA A 1143 -13.66 51.77 -5.76
C ALA A 1143 -12.54 52.62 -6.38
N MET A 1144 -12.77 53.14 -7.59
CA MET A 1144 -11.93 54.15 -8.22
C MET A 1144 -11.84 55.41 -7.36
N ASP A 1145 -10.68 56.06 -7.38
CA ASP A 1145 -10.38 57.24 -6.56
C ASP A 1145 -11.12 58.49 -7.05
N GLY A 1146 -12.36 58.66 -6.59
CA GLY A 1146 -13.19 59.81 -6.90
C GLY A 1146 -13.75 59.80 -8.33
N ASP A 1147 -14.51 60.85 -8.65
CA ASP A 1147 -15.16 60.98 -9.96
C ASP A 1147 -14.21 61.61 -10.98
N VAL A 1148 -14.27 61.14 -12.23
CA VAL A 1148 -13.48 61.68 -13.35
C VAL A 1148 -14.38 62.38 -14.35
N SER A 1149 -14.09 63.64 -14.67
CA SER A 1149 -14.77 64.39 -15.73
C SER A 1149 -13.95 64.42 -17.03
N PHE A 1150 -14.62 64.35 -18.18
CA PHE A 1150 -14.06 64.47 -19.53
C PHE A 1150 -14.99 65.33 -20.40
N GLY A 1151 -14.46 66.37 -21.05
CA GLY A 1151 -15.25 67.36 -21.81
C GLY A 1151 -15.53 68.67 -21.06
N ASP A 1152 -15.08 68.77 -19.80
CA ASP A 1152 -15.13 70.00 -19.01
C ASP A 1152 -13.98 70.98 -19.37
N GLN A 1153 -12.97 70.50 -20.11
CA GLN A 1153 -11.92 71.31 -20.71
C GLN A 1153 -12.02 71.35 -22.25
N ALA A 1154 -11.63 72.47 -22.85
CA ALA A 1154 -11.71 72.63 -24.31
C ALA A 1154 -10.83 71.62 -25.07
N ALA A 1155 -9.75 71.16 -24.45
CA ALA A 1155 -8.77 70.23 -25.03
C ALA A 1155 -9.34 68.81 -25.25
N ASP A 1156 -10.37 68.41 -24.51
CA ASP A 1156 -10.97 67.08 -24.60
C ASP A 1156 -11.75 66.89 -25.90
N ALA A 1157 -12.09 68.00 -26.57
CA ALA A 1157 -12.82 68.00 -27.84
C ALA A 1157 -14.13 67.17 -27.81
N PHE A 1158 -14.77 67.07 -26.64
CA PHE A 1158 -16.05 66.39 -26.49
C PHE A 1158 -17.22 67.31 -26.81
N TYR A 1159 -17.56 67.36 -28.09
CA TYR A 1159 -18.69 68.13 -28.60
C TYR A 1159 -19.26 67.40 -29.83
N ARG A 1160 -20.42 67.84 -30.30
CA ARG A 1160 -20.94 67.48 -31.62
C ARG A 1160 -21.33 68.77 -32.33
N GLN A 1161 -20.96 68.89 -33.59
CA GLN A 1161 -21.39 69.96 -34.48
C GLN A 1161 -21.59 69.38 -35.88
N PHE A 1162 -22.84 69.24 -36.31
CA PHE A 1162 -23.16 68.70 -37.63
C PHE A 1162 -22.49 69.53 -38.74
N GLY A 1163 -21.76 68.85 -39.61
CA GLY A 1163 -20.96 69.43 -40.66
C GLY A 1163 -19.49 69.67 -40.30
N ASP A 1164 -19.07 69.57 -39.04
CA ASP A 1164 -17.65 69.65 -38.67
C ASP A 1164 -16.98 68.29 -38.92
N THR A 1165 -16.15 68.22 -39.98
CA THR A 1165 -15.61 66.97 -40.50
C THR A 1165 -14.15 66.71 -40.14
N ASP A 1166 -13.41 67.71 -39.66
CA ASP A 1166 -12.05 67.53 -39.10
C ASP A 1166 -11.94 67.80 -37.61
N GLY A 1167 -13.02 68.22 -36.95
CA GLY A 1167 -13.07 68.38 -35.51
C GLY A 1167 -12.35 69.63 -35.01
N ASP A 1168 -12.33 70.71 -35.80
CA ASP A 1168 -11.69 71.97 -35.42
C ASP A 1168 -12.64 73.00 -34.77
N ARG A 1169 -13.92 72.61 -34.61
CA ARG A 1169 -15.05 73.35 -33.99
C ARG A 1169 -15.66 74.44 -34.85
N ASP A 1170 -15.31 74.53 -36.12
CA ASP A 1170 -16.11 75.29 -37.06
C ASP A 1170 -16.58 74.45 -38.25
N VAL A 1171 -17.51 75.02 -39.02
CA VAL A 1171 -18.00 74.39 -40.26
C VAL A 1171 -17.63 75.35 -41.37
N ASP A 1172 -16.49 75.15 -42.02
CA ASP A 1172 -15.90 76.11 -42.94
C ASP A 1172 -15.81 75.59 -44.39
N GLY A 1173 -15.03 76.27 -45.23
CA GLY A 1173 -14.86 75.91 -46.64
C GLY A 1173 -14.26 74.51 -46.85
N GLN A 1174 -13.49 74.00 -45.91
CA GLN A 1174 -12.92 72.65 -45.93
C GLN A 1174 -14.01 71.60 -45.71
N ASP A 1175 -14.87 71.82 -44.72
CA ASP A 1175 -16.03 70.96 -44.47
C ASP A 1175 -17.01 70.97 -45.62
N TYR A 1176 -17.28 72.15 -46.18
CA TYR A 1176 -18.15 72.27 -47.35
C TYR A 1176 -17.60 71.50 -48.55
N GLY A 1177 -16.28 71.53 -48.74
CA GLY A 1177 -15.59 70.73 -49.74
C GLY A 1177 -15.83 69.24 -49.54
N ARG A 1178 -15.76 68.74 -48.29
CA ARG A 1178 -15.99 67.33 -47.94
C ARG A 1178 -17.47 66.94 -48.00
N PHE A 1179 -18.39 67.83 -47.62
CA PHE A 1179 -19.82 67.65 -47.81
C PHE A 1179 -20.19 67.52 -49.28
N GLY A 1180 -19.63 68.40 -50.13
CA GLY A 1180 -19.81 68.31 -51.58
C GLY A 1180 -19.30 67.00 -52.19
N LEU A 1181 -18.34 66.32 -51.55
CA LEU A 1181 -17.88 65.00 -51.99
C LEU A 1181 -18.87 63.89 -51.67
N THR A 1182 -19.77 64.03 -50.70
CA THR A 1182 -20.77 63.01 -50.38
C THR A 1182 -22.19 63.39 -50.84
N PHE A 1183 -22.43 64.63 -51.28
CA PHE A 1183 -23.75 65.09 -51.70
C PHE A 1183 -24.29 64.28 -52.89
N LEU A 1184 -25.56 63.87 -52.78
CA LEU A 1184 -26.30 62.94 -53.64
C LEU A 1184 -25.69 61.53 -53.70
N ARG A 1185 -25.00 61.08 -52.65
CA ARG A 1185 -24.48 59.71 -52.50
C ARG A 1185 -25.24 58.95 -51.43
N SER A 1186 -25.31 57.64 -51.61
CA SER A 1186 -25.88 56.65 -50.69
C SER A 1186 -24.79 55.70 -50.17
N PRO A 1187 -25.04 54.86 -49.14
CA PRO A 1187 -24.09 53.86 -48.64
C PRO A 1187 -23.50 52.91 -49.69
N THR A 1188 -24.13 52.78 -50.86
CA THR A 1188 -23.62 51.95 -51.98
C THR A 1188 -22.64 52.67 -52.90
N ASP A 1189 -22.47 53.98 -52.74
CA ASP A 1189 -21.59 54.81 -53.56
C ASP A 1189 -20.23 55.03 -52.87
N ASP A 1190 -19.14 54.87 -53.63
CA ASP A 1190 -17.79 55.19 -53.15
C ASP A 1190 -17.73 56.64 -52.64
N GLY A 1191 -17.25 56.85 -51.42
CA GLY A 1191 -17.11 58.17 -50.80
C GLY A 1191 -18.38 58.75 -50.17
N PHE A 1192 -19.43 57.94 -49.98
CA PHE A 1192 -20.47 58.24 -49.01
C PHE A 1192 -19.89 58.40 -47.60
N ARG A 1193 -20.39 59.38 -46.87
CA ARG A 1193 -20.02 59.70 -45.50
C ARG A 1193 -21.27 59.76 -44.64
N GLU A 1194 -21.49 58.70 -43.88
CA GLU A 1194 -22.64 58.55 -42.98
C GLU A 1194 -22.70 59.70 -41.96
N GLU A 1195 -21.56 60.25 -41.54
CA GLU A 1195 -21.53 61.34 -40.58
C GLU A 1195 -22.15 62.65 -41.11
N LEU A 1196 -22.41 62.74 -42.41
CA LEU A 1196 -23.01 63.90 -43.09
C LEU A 1196 -24.44 63.65 -43.58
N ASP A 1197 -25.01 62.48 -43.30
CA ASP A 1197 -26.43 62.16 -43.43
C ASP A 1197 -27.12 62.53 -42.11
N PHE A 1198 -27.77 63.69 -42.07
CA PHE A 1198 -28.33 64.30 -40.86
C PHE A 1198 -29.60 63.59 -40.37
N ASP A 1199 -30.48 63.21 -41.28
CA ASP A 1199 -31.76 62.56 -40.94
C ASP A 1199 -31.69 61.02 -41.05
N GLY A 1200 -30.58 60.51 -41.57
CA GLY A 1200 -30.22 59.10 -41.57
C GLY A 1200 -31.17 58.28 -42.40
N ASP A 1201 -31.68 58.82 -43.51
CA ASP A 1201 -32.56 58.12 -44.43
C ASP A 1201 -31.80 57.32 -45.50
N GLY A 1202 -30.47 57.41 -45.52
CA GLY A 1202 -29.59 56.57 -46.34
C GLY A 1202 -29.11 57.25 -47.62
N ASP A 1203 -29.24 58.56 -47.75
CA ASP A 1203 -28.53 59.38 -48.74
C ASP A 1203 -28.25 60.79 -48.22
N VAL A 1204 -27.17 61.42 -48.70
CA VAL A 1204 -26.88 62.82 -48.33
C VAL A 1204 -27.52 63.74 -49.37
N ASP A 1205 -28.65 64.36 -49.06
CA ASP A 1205 -29.49 65.09 -50.02
C ASP A 1205 -29.72 66.57 -49.66
N GLY A 1206 -30.71 67.19 -50.30
CA GLY A 1206 -31.06 68.60 -50.08
C GLY A 1206 -31.49 68.92 -48.65
N GLN A 1207 -31.98 67.93 -47.89
CA GLN A 1207 -32.35 68.06 -46.48
C GLN A 1207 -31.10 68.19 -45.61
N ASP A 1208 -30.09 67.36 -45.84
CA ASP A 1208 -28.80 67.42 -45.15
C ASP A 1208 -28.04 68.68 -45.49
N TYR A 1209 -28.04 69.06 -46.76
CA TYR A 1209 -27.45 70.32 -47.20
C TYR A 1209 -28.14 71.51 -46.52
N GLY A 1210 -29.45 71.44 -46.31
CA GLY A 1210 -30.21 72.43 -45.55
C GLY A 1210 -29.74 72.53 -44.10
N ARG A 1211 -29.37 71.41 -43.47
CA ARG A 1211 -28.85 71.35 -42.09
C ARG A 1211 -27.39 71.78 -42.01
N PHE A 1212 -26.57 71.37 -42.95
CA PHE A 1212 -25.18 71.80 -43.10
C PHE A 1212 -25.10 73.32 -43.31
N GLY A 1213 -25.90 73.86 -44.25
CA GLY A 1213 -25.94 75.28 -44.58
C GLY A 1213 -26.38 76.18 -43.40
N GLN A 1214 -27.13 75.65 -42.43
CA GLN A 1214 -27.45 76.38 -41.20
C GLN A 1214 -26.24 76.56 -40.27
N ARG A 1215 -25.19 75.75 -40.44
CA ARG A 1215 -24.00 75.70 -39.61
C ARG A 1215 -22.75 76.21 -40.34
N PHE A 1216 -22.79 76.26 -41.67
CA PHE A 1216 -21.72 76.81 -42.49
C PHE A 1216 -21.33 78.23 -42.05
N LEU A 1217 -20.01 78.44 -41.91
CA LEU A 1217 -19.34 79.63 -41.36
C LEU A 1217 -19.71 79.93 -39.90
N LYS A 1218 -20.08 78.91 -39.11
CA LYS A 1218 -20.29 79.04 -37.66
C LYS A 1218 -19.30 78.17 -36.89
N ARG A 1219 -18.82 78.74 -35.80
CA ARG A 1219 -18.00 78.07 -34.80
C ARG A 1219 -18.84 77.69 -33.58
N LEU A 1220 -18.61 76.52 -33.01
CA LEU A 1220 -19.12 76.16 -31.70
C LEU A 1220 -18.14 76.63 -30.61
N ASP A 1221 -18.55 77.66 -29.87
CA ASP A 1221 -17.79 78.14 -28.72
C ASP A 1221 -17.88 77.12 -27.57
N PHE A 1222 -16.78 76.99 -26.80
CA PHE A 1222 -16.70 76.05 -25.67
C PHE A 1222 -17.58 76.44 -24.47
#